data_AF-A0A7Y2FFP8-F1
#
_entry.id   AF-A0A7Y2FFP8-F1
#
_cell.length_a   1.000
_cell.length_b   1.000
_cell.length_c   1.000
_cell.angle_alpha   90.00
_cell.angle_beta   90.00
_cell.angle_gamma   90.00
#
_symmetry.space_group_name_H-M   'P 1'
#
loop_
_entity.id
_entity.type
_entity.pdbx_description
1 polymer ?
#
loop_
_entity_poly.entity_id
_entity_poly.type
_entity_poly.pdbx_seq_one_letter_code
_entity_poly.pdbx_strand_id
1 'polypeptide(L)'
;MNDPIMKRIAGSVFACVMLLIAGAAPLVAPLRADTTTGESGTPQLGSWGVELDAMDPAVSAGQDFFRYANGTWLREYEIPEDLSSYSSFHKLRIESEENVKEILDESAATQVDPGSVMFKVGALYKDYLDEEAIEKRGLAPLAEGLAAIEKLSTSEDVARHLAAGARAGRNTPFTHYIDQDSKNPEIYRAYFGQSGLTLPDRSYYLDTENERFQKALASYREYLTDLFMLIDDKDPEASAHDVIALETELAEKHWERALTRDRDKTYNVMTLEELALSAPGFPWNAYLDGLGLANETHFVIETPSAFAGMAEVFASTPIPVWRSYMKASLVSRNAQLLPKEFDEAQFRFISTAMTGAKEQRARWKRFVNLMNRSMGESVGRLYVERHFKPESKERMDQLVENLIVAFEERINSLEWMSEPTKAEALEKLAKFSVKIGYPDKWKDYSSLDVQPGDLVGNVNRAAEWKYEYDRGKLGGPVDRGEWFLPPQTVNAYYNPGMNEIVFPAAILQPPFFDPNADDAVNYGGIGAVIGHEIGHGFDDQGRKSDGDGVLREWWTPEDEAKFKAKAEKLVEQYNGYSPLEGVFVNGEQTLGENIGDLGGLEIAYHAYRLSLNGQEAPVLDGLTGDQRFFLGFAQIWRAKIRDETMLVRVSSGVHSPPEFRVNGIVRNIDGWYAAFDVKPGDPMYLPPEERVHIW
;
A
#
# COMPACT_ATOMS: atom_id res chain seq x y z
N MET A 1 16.57 -28.90 -63.70
CA MET A 1 17.61 -28.03 -64.30
C MET A 1 18.69 -27.82 -63.26
N ASN A 2 19.83 -28.49 -63.47
CA ASN A 2 21.22 -28.21 -63.06
C ASN A 2 21.53 -27.71 -61.63
N ASP A 3 21.83 -28.64 -60.70
CA ASP A 3 23.16 -28.98 -60.11
C ASP A 3 24.14 -27.84 -59.69
N PRO A 4 25.12 -28.05 -58.75
CA PRO A 4 25.13 -28.66 -57.39
C PRO A 4 26.04 -27.91 -56.36
N ILE A 5 26.09 -28.33 -55.09
CA ILE A 5 27.30 -28.86 -54.40
C ILE A 5 27.02 -29.37 -52.97
N MET A 6 27.25 -30.68 -52.82
CA MET A 6 27.69 -31.52 -51.66
C MET A 6 26.95 -31.41 -50.31
N LYS A 7 26.13 -32.36 -49.83
CA LYS A 7 26.22 -33.84 -49.67
C LYS A 7 27.44 -34.34 -48.89
N ARG A 8 27.19 -34.89 -47.68
CA ARG A 8 27.75 -36.11 -47.04
C ARG A 8 27.41 -36.07 -45.52
N ILE A 9 26.81 -37.05 -44.82
CA ILE A 9 26.77 -38.53 -44.97
C ILE A 9 25.47 -39.09 -44.31
N ALA A 10 24.79 -39.99 -45.03
CA ALA A 10 23.78 -40.96 -44.61
C ALA A 10 24.38 -42.03 -43.65
N GLY A 11 23.72 -42.76 -42.75
CA GLY A 11 22.33 -43.17 -42.56
C GLY A 11 22.32 -44.54 -41.84
N SER A 12 21.28 -44.76 -41.04
CA SER A 12 20.56 -46.01 -40.74
C SER A 12 21.27 -47.24 -40.16
N VAL A 13 20.71 -47.82 -39.07
CA VAL A 13 20.01 -49.13 -39.07
C VAL A 13 19.09 -49.24 -37.83
N PHE A 14 17.96 -49.89 -38.06
CA PHE A 14 16.73 -50.07 -37.27
C PHE A 14 16.78 -51.28 -36.31
N ALA A 15 15.89 -51.25 -35.31
CA ALA A 15 15.12 -52.36 -34.69
C ALA A 15 15.62 -53.12 -33.42
N CYS A 16 14.94 -52.78 -32.30
CA CYS A 16 14.24 -53.65 -31.33
C CYS A 16 14.99 -54.66 -30.44
N VAL A 17 14.91 -54.50 -29.10
CA VAL A 17 14.01 -55.24 -28.17
C VAL A 17 14.43 -55.01 -26.68
N MET A 18 13.48 -54.47 -25.90
CA MET A 18 13.18 -54.63 -24.46
C MET A 18 14.16 -54.30 -23.30
N LEU A 19 13.58 -53.57 -22.33
CA LEU A 19 13.68 -53.64 -20.85
C LEU A 19 14.93 -53.05 -20.16
N LEU A 20 14.77 -51.85 -19.59
CA LEU A 20 14.86 -51.63 -18.13
C LEU A 20 14.34 -50.25 -17.74
N ILE A 21 13.33 -50.26 -16.87
CA ILE A 21 12.79 -49.14 -16.12
C ILE A 21 13.83 -48.75 -15.06
N ALA A 22 14.25 -47.50 -15.02
CA ALA A 22 14.82 -46.86 -13.84
C ALA A 22 14.46 -45.37 -13.89
N GLY A 23 13.61 -44.94 -12.95
CA GLY A 23 13.12 -43.59 -12.84
C GLY A 23 14.24 -42.60 -12.54
N ALA A 24 14.22 -41.48 -13.25
CA ALA A 24 14.93 -40.28 -12.85
C ALA A 24 14.02 -39.54 -11.86
N ALA A 25 14.36 -39.62 -10.57
CA ALA A 25 13.82 -38.71 -9.56
C ALA A 25 14.50 -37.33 -9.74
N PRO A 26 13.77 -36.21 -9.64
CA PRO A 26 14.38 -34.90 -9.57
C PRO A 26 15.13 -34.77 -8.24
N LEU A 27 16.37 -34.30 -8.32
CA LEU A 27 17.26 -34.08 -7.18
C LEU A 27 16.80 -32.79 -6.47
N VAL A 28 15.89 -32.90 -5.51
CA VAL A 28 15.57 -31.80 -4.59
C VAL A 28 16.77 -31.58 -3.69
N ALA A 29 17.39 -30.40 -3.75
CA ALA A 29 18.45 -30.02 -2.83
C ALA A 29 17.87 -29.92 -1.41
N PRO A 30 18.48 -30.52 -0.38
CA PRO A 30 17.98 -30.39 0.98
C PRO A 30 18.11 -28.94 1.44
N LEU A 31 17.00 -28.36 1.92
CA LEU A 31 16.97 -27.08 2.62
C LEU A 31 18.01 -27.12 3.76
N ARG A 32 18.87 -26.11 3.84
CA ARG A 32 19.91 -26.03 4.89
C ARG A 32 19.24 -25.74 6.23
N ALA A 33 19.08 -26.78 7.05
CA ALA A 33 18.90 -26.61 8.48
C ALA A 33 20.26 -26.25 9.09
N ASP A 34 20.47 -24.96 9.40
CA ASP A 34 21.66 -24.58 10.15
C ASP A 34 21.33 -24.48 11.65
N THR A 35 21.95 -25.39 12.39
CA THR A 35 21.98 -25.42 13.86
C THR A 35 23.14 -24.56 14.38
N THR A 36 23.45 -23.47 13.67
CA THR A 36 24.50 -22.53 14.05
C THR A 36 24.02 -21.66 15.20
N THR A 37 24.30 -22.18 16.40
CA THR A 37 24.34 -21.46 17.67
C THR A 37 25.42 -20.37 17.62
N GLY A 38 25.18 -19.30 16.87
CA GLY A 38 25.79 -18.00 17.16
C GLY A 38 25.28 -17.52 18.52
N GLU A 39 26.12 -16.87 19.32
CA GLU A 39 25.81 -16.42 20.69
C GLU A 39 24.37 -15.87 20.78
N SER A 40 23.48 -16.66 21.38
CA SER A 40 22.04 -16.43 21.30
C SER A 40 21.67 -15.20 22.10
N GLY A 41 21.28 -14.12 21.41
CA GLY A 41 20.45 -13.12 22.04
C GLY A 41 19.17 -13.76 22.56
N THR A 42 18.55 -13.14 23.56
CA THR A 42 17.21 -13.55 23.98
C THR A 42 16.18 -12.93 23.04
N PRO A 43 15.09 -13.64 22.69
CA PRO A 43 13.94 -13.04 22.01
C PRO A 43 13.50 -11.75 22.71
N GLN A 44 13.09 -10.75 21.93
CA GLN A 44 12.63 -9.47 22.47
C GLN A 44 11.19 -9.55 23.05
N LEU A 45 10.39 -10.51 22.57
CA LEU A 45 9.01 -10.73 23.01
C LEU A 45 8.88 -12.10 23.65
N GLY A 46 8.49 -12.14 24.94
CA GLY A 46 8.33 -13.38 25.68
C GLY A 46 9.62 -14.22 25.76
N SER A 47 9.46 -15.52 25.98
CA SER A 47 10.55 -16.51 26.06
C SER A 47 11.00 -17.02 24.68
N TRP A 48 10.19 -16.86 23.64
CA TRP A 48 10.43 -17.42 22.29
C TRP A 48 9.78 -16.63 21.14
N GLY A 49 9.25 -15.42 21.37
CA GLY A 49 8.73 -14.53 20.31
C GLY A 49 7.24 -14.15 20.41
N VAL A 50 6.50 -14.71 21.36
CA VAL A 50 5.06 -14.40 21.56
C VAL A 50 4.79 -13.86 22.97
N GLU A 51 3.95 -12.84 23.04
CA GLU A 51 3.43 -12.24 24.27
C GLU A 51 2.21 -13.03 24.76
N LEU A 52 2.44 -14.11 25.51
CA LEU A 52 1.38 -15.02 25.99
C LEU A 52 0.38 -14.36 26.95
N ASP A 53 0.77 -13.29 27.64
CA ASP A 53 -0.07 -12.50 28.54
C ASP A 53 -1.14 -11.67 27.80
N ALA A 54 -0.96 -11.42 26.49
CA ALA A 54 -1.96 -10.78 25.65
C ALA A 54 -3.13 -11.70 25.29
N MET A 55 -2.96 -13.01 25.41
CA MET A 55 -3.97 -14.02 25.08
C MET A 55 -5.14 -14.00 26.06
N ASP A 56 -6.31 -14.45 25.59
CA ASP A 56 -7.49 -14.67 26.43
C ASP A 56 -7.91 -16.14 26.44
N PRO A 57 -7.46 -16.94 27.43
CA PRO A 57 -7.78 -18.37 27.49
C PRO A 57 -9.25 -18.65 27.81
N ALA A 58 -10.05 -17.63 28.13
CA ALA A 58 -11.50 -17.77 28.34
C ALA A 58 -12.27 -17.92 27.01
N VAL A 59 -11.68 -17.54 25.89
CA VAL A 59 -12.23 -17.75 24.54
C VAL A 59 -11.49 -18.92 23.92
N SER A 60 -12.19 -19.92 23.39
CA SER A 60 -11.51 -21.01 22.67
C SER A 60 -11.06 -20.54 21.28
N ALA A 61 -9.98 -21.13 20.77
CA ALA A 61 -9.51 -20.86 19.41
C ALA A 61 -10.59 -21.11 18.34
N GLY A 62 -11.41 -22.16 18.51
CA GLY A 62 -12.55 -22.46 17.63
C GLY A 62 -13.72 -21.49 17.74
N GLN A 63 -13.80 -20.69 18.81
CA GLN A 63 -14.83 -19.65 18.96
C GLN A 63 -14.44 -18.36 18.24
N ASP A 64 -13.23 -17.86 18.48
CA ASP A 64 -12.69 -16.64 17.87
C ASP A 64 -11.18 -16.64 18.08
N PHE A 65 -10.41 -16.91 17.01
CA PHE A 65 -8.97 -17.06 17.13
C PHE A 65 -8.25 -15.74 17.42
N PHE A 66 -8.72 -14.64 16.82
CA PHE A 66 -8.20 -13.31 17.06
C PHE A 66 -8.36 -12.91 18.53
N ARG A 67 -9.53 -13.18 19.14
CA ARG A 67 -9.76 -12.94 20.57
C ARG A 67 -9.02 -13.94 21.46
N TYR A 68 -8.91 -15.21 21.07
CA TYR A 68 -8.08 -16.17 21.80
C TYR A 68 -6.62 -15.68 21.90
N ALA A 69 -6.04 -15.23 20.78
CA ALA A 69 -4.64 -14.81 20.72
C ALA A 69 -4.38 -13.41 21.32
N ASN A 70 -5.36 -12.49 21.29
CA ASN A 70 -5.15 -11.08 21.61
C ASN A 70 -6.15 -10.50 22.64
N GLY A 71 -7.05 -11.30 23.20
CA GLY A 71 -8.25 -10.83 23.88
C GLY A 71 -8.01 -10.06 25.18
N THR A 72 -6.98 -10.42 25.94
CA THR A 72 -6.60 -9.66 27.15
C THR A 72 -6.09 -8.28 26.75
N TRP A 73 -5.20 -8.22 25.76
CA TRP A 73 -4.72 -6.94 25.23
C TRP A 73 -5.85 -6.06 24.66
N LEU A 74 -6.80 -6.65 23.92
CA LEU A 74 -7.92 -5.90 23.34
C LEU A 74 -8.82 -5.25 24.41
N ARG A 75 -9.00 -5.93 25.56
CA ARG A 75 -9.75 -5.39 26.70
C ARG A 75 -9.00 -4.28 27.42
N GLU A 76 -7.72 -4.49 27.70
CA GLU A 76 -6.95 -3.63 28.60
C GLU A 76 -6.30 -2.44 27.90
N TYR A 77 -5.98 -2.57 26.61
CA TYR A 77 -5.26 -1.52 25.89
C TYR A 77 -6.15 -0.32 25.59
N GLU A 78 -5.71 0.86 26.00
CA GLU A 78 -6.33 2.13 25.64
C GLU A 78 -5.59 2.76 24.46
N ILE A 79 -6.31 3.07 23.38
CA ILE A 79 -5.71 3.78 22.24
C ILE A 79 -5.30 5.17 22.72
N PRO A 80 -4.01 5.57 22.59
CA PRO A 80 -3.56 6.92 22.92
C PRO A 80 -4.43 8.00 22.27
N GLU A 81 -4.59 9.13 22.96
CA GLU A 81 -5.51 10.19 22.53
C GLU A 81 -5.10 10.81 21.20
N ASP A 82 -3.80 10.84 20.89
CA ASP A 82 -3.24 11.33 19.63
C ASP A 82 -3.29 10.30 18.48
N LEU A 83 -3.80 9.10 18.72
CA LEU A 83 -3.89 8.02 17.73
C LEU A 83 -5.32 7.62 17.41
N SER A 84 -5.54 7.25 16.16
CA SER A 84 -6.81 6.70 15.65
C SER A 84 -6.90 5.18 15.76
N SER A 85 -5.76 4.52 15.85
CA SER A 85 -5.63 3.08 16.02
C SER A 85 -4.27 2.77 16.61
N TYR A 86 -4.16 1.58 17.20
CA TYR A 86 -2.89 1.02 17.59
C TYR A 86 -2.84 -0.44 17.17
N SER A 87 -1.71 -0.86 16.62
CA SER A 87 -1.46 -2.24 16.20
C SER A 87 0.03 -2.57 16.29
N SER A 88 0.40 -3.81 16.03
CA SER A 88 1.80 -4.23 15.89
C SER A 88 2.58 -3.38 14.86
N PHE A 89 1.93 -2.98 13.76
CA PHE A 89 2.49 -2.01 12.81
C PHE A 89 2.69 -0.62 13.40
N HIS A 90 1.76 -0.14 14.25
CA HIS A 90 1.90 1.17 14.88
C HIS A 90 3.00 1.19 15.94
N LYS A 91 3.19 0.09 16.68
CA LYS A 91 4.31 -0.06 17.63
C LYS A 91 5.65 0.24 16.94
N LEU A 92 5.93 -0.45 15.83
CA LEU A 92 7.15 -0.23 15.06
C LEU A 92 7.19 1.15 14.40
N ARG A 93 6.04 1.69 13.95
CA ARG A 93 6.00 3.04 13.37
C ARG A 93 6.39 4.10 14.40
N ILE A 94 5.91 3.97 15.64
CA ILE A 94 6.26 4.90 16.73
C ILE A 94 7.76 4.80 17.03
N GLU A 95 8.33 3.60 17.11
CA GLU A 95 9.76 3.40 17.29
C GLU A 95 10.59 4.00 16.13
N SER A 96 10.16 3.76 14.90
CA SER A 96 10.78 4.36 13.71
C SER A 96 10.69 5.89 13.73
N GLU A 97 9.57 6.47 14.14
CA GLU A 97 9.40 7.92 14.28
C GLU A 97 10.35 8.52 15.31
N GLU A 98 10.54 7.88 16.47
CA GLU A 98 11.49 8.33 17.50
C GLU A 98 12.94 8.26 16.98
N ASN A 99 13.33 7.15 16.34
CA ASN A 99 14.66 7.01 15.73
C ASN A 99 14.92 8.08 14.65
N VAL A 100 13.92 8.38 13.82
CA VAL A 100 13.99 9.48 12.86
C VAL A 100 14.09 10.82 13.57
N LYS A 101 13.34 11.03 14.65
CA LYS A 101 13.39 12.28 15.44
C LYS A 101 14.81 12.57 15.94
N GLU A 102 15.53 11.57 16.43
CA GLU A 102 16.93 11.74 16.86
C GLU A 102 17.81 12.26 15.72
N ILE A 103 17.66 11.69 14.51
CA ILE A 103 18.38 12.14 13.31
C ILE A 103 18.01 13.58 12.95
N LEU A 104 16.73 13.95 13.07
CA LEU A 104 16.22 15.29 12.79
C LEU A 104 16.74 16.32 13.79
N ASP A 105 16.71 16.00 15.09
CA ASP A 105 17.22 16.85 16.17
C ASP A 105 18.72 17.12 15.97
N GLU A 106 19.51 16.09 15.63
CA GLU A 106 20.94 16.22 15.36
C GLU A 106 21.21 17.06 14.10
N SER A 107 20.45 16.82 13.03
CA SER A 107 20.53 17.59 11.77
C SER A 107 20.21 19.06 11.99
N ALA A 108 19.27 19.36 12.89
CA ALA A 108 18.96 20.72 13.30
C ALA A 108 20.04 21.31 14.21
N ALA A 109 20.64 20.55 15.13
CA ALA A 109 21.63 21.08 16.07
C ALA A 109 23.02 21.33 15.44
N THR A 110 23.38 20.57 14.40
CA THR A 110 24.75 20.54 13.89
C THR A 110 24.99 21.59 12.79
N GLN A 111 26.14 22.25 12.82
CA GLN A 111 26.59 23.06 11.69
C GLN A 111 27.11 22.15 10.58
N VAL A 112 26.39 22.12 9.47
CA VAL A 112 26.65 21.25 8.32
C VAL A 112 26.82 22.09 7.06
N ASP A 113 27.43 21.50 6.03
CA ASP A 113 27.65 22.20 4.76
C ASP A 113 26.31 22.64 4.15
N PRO A 114 26.15 23.93 3.76
CA PRO A 114 24.97 24.40 3.08
C PRO A 114 24.67 23.56 1.82
N GLY A 115 23.42 23.15 1.67
CA GLY A 115 22.99 22.30 0.55
C GLY A 115 23.23 20.79 0.73
N SER A 116 23.85 20.35 1.83
CA SER A 116 23.88 18.93 2.19
C SER A 116 22.47 18.41 2.55
N VAL A 117 22.26 17.09 2.51
CA VAL A 117 21.00 16.46 2.93
C VAL A 117 20.65 16.83 4.37
N MET A 118 21.61 16.72 5.30
CA MET A 118 21.38 17.08 6.71
C MET A 118 21.03 18.56 6.87
N PHE A 119 21.63 19.45 6.06
CA PHE A 119 21.26 20.86 6.06
C PHE A 119 19.80 21.07 5.65
N LYS A 120 19.38 20.46 4.54
CA LYS A 120 18.03 20.59 3.99
C LYS A 120 16.98 20.07 4.97
N VAL A 121 17.21 18.88 5.52
CA VAL A 121 16.30 18.24 6.48
C VAL A 121 16.26 19.00 7.81
N GLY A 122 17.41 19.41 8.34
CA GLY A 122 17.49 20.18 9.59
C GLY A 122 16.86 21.57 9.48
N ALA A 123 17.02 22.26 8.35
CA ALA A 123 16.39 23.56 8.09
C ALA A 123 14.86 23.45 8.02
N LEU A 124 14.36 22.48 7.23
CA LEU A 124 12.93 22.18 7.14
C LEU A 124 12.33 21.83 8.51
N TYR A 125 13.04 21.04 9.31
CA TYR A 125 12.57 20.63 10.62
C TYR A 125 12.44 21.81 11.58
N LYS A 126 13.46 22.69 11.62
CA LYS A 126 13.41 23.94 12.41
C LYS A 126 12.25 24.83 12.00
N ASP A 127 12.11 25.08 10.70
CA ASP A 127 11.05 25.94 10.16
C ASP A 127 9.65 25.38 10.48
N TYR A 128 9.49 24.06 10.47
CA TYR A 128 8.21 23.42 10.80
C TYR A 128 7.86 23.53 12.28
N LEU A 129 8.87 23.50 13.18
CA LEU A 129 8.66 23.60 14.63
C LEU A 129 8.54 25.05 15.14
N ASP A 130 8.93 26.05 14.36
CA ASP A 130 8.88 27.47 14.74
C ASP A 130 7.47 28.05 14.60
N GLU A 131 6.60 27.72 15.56
CA GLU A 131 5.21 28.20 15.61
C GLU A 131 5.12 29.74 15.66
N GLU A 132 6.04 30.42 16.36
CA GLU A 132 6.04 31.89 16.44
C GLU A 132 6.29 32.52 15.06
N ALA A 133 7.22 31.98 14.28
CA ALA A 133 7.47 32.45 12.92
C ALA A 133 6.28 32.18 11.99
N ILE A 134 5.59 31.05 12.14
CA ILE A 134 4.39 30.70 11.37
C ILE A 134 3.25 31.68 11.69
N GLU A 135 2.97 31.91 12.97
CA GLU A 135 1.96 32.88 13.43
C GLU A 135 2.23 34.28 12.87
N LYS A 136 3.49 34.73 12.97
CA LYS A 136 3.89 36.06 12.49
C LYS A 136 3.75 36.23 10.98
N ARG A 137 3.96 35.15 10.21
CA ARG A 137 3.84 35.18 8.73
C ARG A 137 2.38 35.19 8.28
N GLY A 138 1.47 34.64 9.08
CA GLY A 138 0.04 34.59 8.75
C GLY A 138 -0.19 33.96 7.37
N LEU A 139 -1.05 34.60 6.58
CA LEU A 139 -1.37 34.19 5.20
C LEU A 139 -0.40 34.71 4.13
N ALA A 140 0.65 35.46 4.48
CA ALA A 140 1.58 36.00 3.50
C ALA A 140 2.13 34.94 2.52
N PRO A 141 2.45 33.69 2.94
CA PRO A 141 2.93 32.67 2.02
C PRO A 141 1.90 32.21 0.96
N LEU A 142 0.60 32.44 1.19
CA LEU A 142 -0.48 32.03 0.26
C LEU A 142 -1.03 33.20 -0.58
N ALA A 143 -0.63 34.44 -0.29
CA ALA A 143 -1.19 35.64 -0.90
C ALA A 143 -1.11 35.62 -2.44
N GLU A 144 0.02 35.18 -3.00
CA GLU A 144 0.19 35.07 -4.46
C GLU A 144 -0.74 34.00 -5.06
N GLY A 145 -0.83 32.83 -4.42
CA GLY A 145 -1.70 31.74 -4.88
C GLY A 145 -3.17 32.11 -4.86
N LEU A 146 -3.64 32.75 -3.77
CA LEU A 146 -5.00 33.25 -3.64
C LEU A 146 -5.31 34.33 -4.70
N ALA A 147 -4.38 35.27 -4.91
CA ALA A 147 -4.53 36.31 -5.93
C ALA A 147 -4.52 35.76 -7.36
N ALA A 148 -3.80 34.66 -7.62
CA ALA A 148 -3.81 33.97 -8.91
C ALA A 148 -5.16 33.30 -9.17
N ILE A 149 -5.75 32.65 -8.16
CA ILE A 149 -7.08 32.01 -8.26
C ILE A 149 -8.18 33.04 -8.55
N GLU A 150 -8.12 34.23 -7.93
CA GLU A 150 -9.11 35.29 -8.18
C GLU A 150 -9.12 35.82 -9.61
N LYS A 151 -7.99 35.70 -10.33
CA LYS A 151 -7.84 36.20 -11.70
C LYS A 151 -8.30 35.20 -12.76
N LEU A 152 -8.61 33.96 -12.41
CA LEU A 152 -9.00 32.92 -13.36
C LEU A 152 -10.30 33.32 -14.07
N SER A 153 -10.27 33.47 -15.39
CA SER A 153 -11.37 34.08 -16.15
C SER A 153 -11.92 33.20 -17.27
N THR A 154 -11.16 32.16 -17.64
CA THR A 154 -11.51 31.22 -18.70
C THR A 154 -11.38 29.77 -18.21
N SER A 155 -12.01 28.83 -18.93
CA SER A 155 -11.85 27.40 -18.67
C SER A 155 -10.39 26.95 -18.81
N GLU A 156 -9.63 27.52 -19.74
CA GLU A 156 -8.20 27.25 -19.89
C GLU A 156 -7.37 27.75 -18.70
N ASP A 157 -7.68 28.93 -18.15
CA ASP A 157 -7.03 29.43 -16.92
C ASP A 157 -7.24 28.44 -15.77
N VAL A 158 -8.48 27.98 -15.59
CA VAL A 158 -8.87 27.01 -14.56
C VAL A 158 -8.11 25.70 -14.74
N ALA A 159 -8.06 25.13 -15.95
CA ALA A 159 -7.32 23.90 -16.20
C ALA A 159 -5.81 24.06 -15.96
N ARG A 160 -5.18 25.16 -16.39
CA ARG A 160 -3.76 25.42 -16.09
C ARG A 160 -3.50 25.53 -14.60
N HIS A 161 -4.42 26.14 -13.85
CA HIS A 161 -4.29 26.25 -12.40
C HIS A 161 -4.47 24.91 -11.69
N LEU A 162 -5.39 24.04 -12.16
CA LEU A 162 -5.51 22.66 -11.70
C LEU A 162 -4.20 21.88 -11.95
N ALA A 163 -3.61 22.01 -13.14
CA ALA A 163 -2.34 21.36 -13.45
C ALA A 163 -1.21 21.80 -12.51
N ALA A 164 -1.07 23.11 -12.26
CA ALA A 164 -0.13 23.64 -11.28
C ALA A 164 -0.42 23.14 -9.85
N GLY A 165 -1.70 22.93 -9.53
CA GLY A 165 -2.12 22.32 -8.26
C GLY A 165 -1.71 20.87 -8.13
N ALA A 166 -1.91 20.07 -9.18
CA ALA A 166 -1.51 18.68 -9.20
C ALA A 166 0.01 18.52 -9.00
N ARG A 167 0.83 19.37 -9.63
CA ARG A 167 2.30 19.43 -9.43
C ARG A 167 2.69 19.73 -7.99
N ALA A 168 1.94 20.62 -7.33
CA ALA A 168 2.14 20.99 -5.93
C ALA A 168 1.51 19.98 -4.93
N GLY A 169 0.90 18.89 -5.42
CA GLY A 169 0.20 17.91 -4.58
C GLY A 169 -1.06 18.46 -3.91
N ARG A 170 -1.79 19.36 -4.58
CA ARG A 170 -3.14 19.82 -4.19
C ARG A 170 -4.20 18.82 -4.66
N ASN A 171 -5.36 18.82 -4.01
CA ASN A 171 -6.50 18.02 -4.47
C ASN A 171 -7.04 18.60 -5.78
N THR A 172 -7.12 17.77 -6.81
CA THR A 172 -7.60 18.11 -8.17
C THR A 172 -8.50 17.00 -8.69
N PRO A 173 -9.45 17.28 -9.62
CA PRO A 173 -10.38 16.28 -10.15
C PRO A 173 -9.74 15.07 -10.85
N PHE A 174 -8.51 15.22 -11.31
CA PHE A 174 -7.74 14.15 -11.93
C PHE A 174 -6.44 13.96 -11.16
N THR A 175 -6.13 12.71 -10.76
CA THR A 175 -4.78 12.35 -10.34
C THR A 175 -3.90 12.23 -11.58
N HIS A 176 -2.60 12.44 -11.40
CA HIS A 176 -1.60 12.08 -12.38
C HIS A 176 -0.45 11.39 -11.66
N TYR A 177 0.21 10.44 -12.32
CA TYR A 177 1.47 9.87 -11.88
C TYR A 177 2.20 9.25 -13.06
N ILE A 178 3.47 8.90 -12.86
CA ILE A 178 4.30 8.24 -13.87
C ILE A 178 4.73 6.89 -13.33
N ASP A 179 4.46 5.86 -14.10
CA ASP A 179 4.80 4.48 -13.77
C ASP A 179 5.17 3.71 -15.04
N GLN A 180 5.65 2.48 -14.87
CA GLN A 180 5.90 1.55 -15.96
C GLN A 180 4.61 1.28 -16.73
N ASP A 181 4.72 1.25 -18.06
CA ASP A 181 3.58 0.88 -18.89
C ASP A 181 3.21 -0.59 -18.64
N SER A 182 1.96 -0.83 -18.25
CA SER A 182 1.51 -2.18 -17.86
C SER A 182 1.67 -3.20 -18.97
N LYS A 183 1.63 -2.83 -20.26
CA LYS A 183 1.84 -3.76 -21.40
C LYS A 183 3.23 -3.66 -22.03
N ASN A 184 4.05 -2.73 -21.56
CA ASN A 184 5.45 -2.61 -21.94
C ASN A 184 6.29 -2.10 -20.73
N PRO A 185 6.60 -2.96 -19.76
CA PRO A 185 7.28 -2.56 -18.51
C PRO A 185 8.70 -1.98 -18.70
N GLU A 186 9.22 -1.94 -19.93
CA GLU A 186 10.52 -1.34 -20.28
C GLU A 186 10.44 0.18 -20.51
N ILE A 187 9.24 0.77 -20.51
CA ILE A 187 9.04 2.21 -20.66
C ILE A 187 8.18 2.78 -19.54
N TYR A 188 8.37 4.07 -19.25
CA TYR A 188 7.44 4.84 -18.44
C TYR A 188 6.30 5.43 -19.28
N ARG A 189 5.13 5.59 -18.66
CA ARG A 189 3.98 6.31 -19.22
C ARG A 189 3.31 7.17 -18.14
N ALA A 190 2.65 8.23 -18.57
CA ALA A 190 1.81 9.04 -17.69
C ALA A 190 0.42 8.40 -17.53
N TYR A 191 0.01 8.21 -16.29
CA TYR A 191 -1.28 7.65 -15.87
C TYR A 191 -2.16 8.75 -15.28
N PHE A 192 -3.46 8.67 -15.52
CA PHE A 192 -4.46 9.59 -14.99
C PHE A 192 -5.66 8.83 -14.44
N GLY A 193 -6.05 9.17 -13.21
CA GLY A 193 -7.19 8.57 -12.51
C GLY A 193 -8.19 9.60 -11.99
N GLN A 194 -9.35 9.11 -11.55
CA GLN A 194 -10.37 9.95 -10.90
C GLN A 194 -9.89 10.45 -9.53
N SER A 195 -10.26 11.67 -9.18
CA SER A 195 -9.82 12.35 -7.96
C SER A 195 -10.75 13.53 -7.63
N GLY A 196 -10.39 14.33 -6.64
CA GLY A 196 -11.01 15.63 -6.40
C GLY A 196 -12.00 15.68 -5.26
N LEU A 197 -12.27 14.54 -4.61
CA LEU A 197 -13.06 14.46 -3.38
C LEU A 197 -12.16 14.70 -2.17
N THR A 198 -12.68 15.37 -1.15
CA THR A 198 -11.96 15.58 0.12
C THR A 198 -12.27 14.48 1.14
N LEU A 199 -13.48 13.92 1.14
CA LEU A 199 -13.84 12.76 1.94
C LEU A 199 -13.34 11.45 1.28
N PRO A 200 -13.10 10.38 2.05
CA PRO A 200 -12.31 9.23 1.58
C PRO A 200 -12.90 8.46 0.38
N ASP A 201 -14.22 8.47 0.23
CA ASP A 201 -14.91 7.72 -0.82
C ASP A 201 -16.19 8.42 -1.28
N ARG A 202 -16.64 8.11 -2.50
CA ARG A 202 -17.89 8.64 -3.06
C ARG A 202 -19.11 8.37 -2.17
N SER A 203 -19.11 7.25 -1.44
CA SER A 203 -20.18 6.89 -0.50
C SER A 203 -20.44 7.96 0.58
N TYR A 204 -19.41 8.72 1.00
CA TYR A 204 -19.58 9.81 1.97
C TYR A 204 -20.50 10.95 1.48
N TYR A 205 -20.62 11.09 0.16
CA TYR A 205 -21.47 12.10 -0.48
C TYR A 205 -22.82 11.54 -0.91
N LEU A 206 -22.88 10.24 -1.25
CA LEU A 206 -24.01 9.63 -1.95
C LEU A 206 -24.92 8.77 -1.05
N ASP A 207 -24.40 8.19 0.02
CA ASP A 207 -25.19 7.39 0.94
C ASP A 207 -25.79 8.28 2.04
N THR A 208 -27.04 8.68 1.82
CA THR A 208 -27.80 9.58 2.70
C THR A 208 -28.37 8.90 3.95
N GLU A 209 -28.39 7.57 3.98
CA GLU A 209 -28.98 6.78 5.06
C GLU A 209 -27.96 6.41 6.14
N ASN A 210 -26.66 6.45 5.82
CA ASN A 210 -25.60 6.21 6.77
C ASN A 210 -25.26 7.45 7.61
N GLU A 211 -25.74 7.46 8.86
CA GLU A 211 -25.53 8.57 9.80
C GLU A 211 -24.05 8.93 10.01
N ARG A 212 -23.13 7.96 9.90
CA ARG A 212 -21.68 8.21 10.06
C ARG A 212 -21.12 9.01 8.88
N PHE A 213 -21.57 8.71 7.66
CA PHE A 213 -21.22 9.50 6.48
C PHE A 213 -21.83 10.91 6.53
N GLN A 214 -23.09 11.03 6.97
CA GLN A 214 -23.74 12.34 7.14
C GLN A 214 -23.03 13.20 8.19
N LYS A 215 -22.56 12.60 9.29
CA LYS A 215 -21.73 13.29 10.29
C LYS A 215 -20.40 13.78 9.70
N ALA A 216 -19.72 12.95 8.91
CA ALA A 216 -18.48 13.33 8.25
C ALA A 216 -18.67 14.47 7.23
N LEU A 217 -19.74 14.43 6.43
CA LEU A 217 -20.10 15.47 5.47
C LEU A 217 -20.47 16.80 6.16
N ALA A 218 -21.18 16.75 7.30
CA ALA A 218 -21.46 17.93 8.10
C ALA A 218 -20.19 18.57 8.66
N SER A 219 -19.28 17.77 9.21
CA SER A 219 -17.96 18.23 9.68
C SER A 219 -17.12 18.84 8.54
N TYR A 220 -17.22 18.29 7.33
CA TYR A 220 -16.54 18.87 6.16
C TYR A 220 -17.08 20.26 5.80
N ARG A 221 -18.41 20.46 5.89
CA ARG A 221 -19.04 21.76 5.68
C ARG A 221 -18.54 22.81 6.66
N GLU A 222 -18.51 22.47 7.95
CA GLU A 222 -17.99 23.35 9.01
C GLU A 222 -16.53 23.73 8.74
N TYR A 223 -15.70 22.76 8.38
CA TYR A 223 -14.31 23.00 8.03
C TYR A 223 -14.12 23.97 6.86
N LEU A 224 -14.88 23.79 5.78
CA LEU A 224 -14.80 24.68 4.64
C LEU A 224 -15.24 26.11 5.01
N THR A 225 -16.31 26.24 5.79
CA THR A 225 -16.76 27.55 6.28
C THR A 225 -15.67 28.21 7.13
N ASP A 226 -15.05 27.48 8.06
CA ASP A 226 -13.91 27.97 8.85
C ASP A 226 -12.76 28.44 7.94
N LEU A 227 -12.37 27.63 6.95
CA LEU A 227 -11.29 28.00 6.03
C LEU A 227 -11.59 29.28 5.24
N PHE A 228 -12.82 29.43 4.73
CA PHE A 228 -13.22 30.62 3.98
C PHE A 228 -13.32 31.86 4.88
N MET A 229 -13.77 31.71 6.12
CA MET A 229 -13.71 32.80 7.12
C MET A 229 -12.28 33.24 7.39
N LEU A 230 -11.36 32.28 7.59
CA LEU A 230 -9.96 32.56 7.92
C LEU A 230 -9.17 33.24 6.78
N ILE A 231 -9.66 33.19 5.53
CA ILE A 231 -9.08 33.90 4.39
C ILE A 231 -9.89 35.15 3.99
N ASP A 232 -10.78 35.63 4.85
CA ASP A 232 -11.63 36.80 4.64
C ASP A 232 -12.51 36.70 3.37
N ASP A 233 -13.04 35.50 3.06
CA ASP A 233 -14.00 35.34 1.97
C ASP A 233 -15.30 36.11 2.26
N LYS A 234 -15.96 36.58 1.20
CA LYS A 234 -17.14 37.46 1.33
C LYS A 234 -18.39 36.72 1.79
N ASP A 235 -18.50 35.44 1.44
CA ASP A 235 -19.63 34.58 1.80
C ASP A 235 -19.11 33.15 2.05
N PRO A 236 -18.51 32.92 3.22
CA PRO A 236 -17.88 31.64 3.56
C PRO A 236 -18.83 30.44 3.45
N GLU A 237 -20.09 30.61 3.83
CA GLU A 237 -21.12 29.57 3.77
C GLU A 237 -21.51 29.23 2.33
N ALA A 238 -21.68 30.23 1.45
CA ALA A 238 -21.95 29.98 0.04
C ALA A 238 -20.75 29.31 -0.64
N SER A 239 -19.54 29.79 -0.38
CA SER A 239 -18.30 29.20 -0.92
C SER A 239 -18.13 27.74 -0.46
N ALA A 240 -18.38 27.43 0.82
CA ALA A 240 -18.36 26.07 1.34
C ALA A 240 -19.44 25.17 0.70
N HIS A 241 -20.66 25.70 0.51
CA HIS A 241 -21.72 25.01 -0.18
C HIS A 241 -21.34 24.65 -1.62
N ASP A 242 -20.78 25.61 -2.37
CA ASP A 242 -20.36 25.43 -3.76
C ASP A 242 -19.29 24.34 -3.90
N VAL A 243 -18.33 24.28 -2.98
CA VAL A 243 -17.30 23.23 -2.97
C VAL A 243 -17.92 21.85 -2.74
N ILE A 244 -18.80 21.71 -1.74
CA ILE A 244 -19.45 20.42 -1.46
C ILE A 244 -20.35 19.99 -2.63
N ALA A 245 -21.11 20.90 -3.21
CA ALA A 245 -21.97 20.60 -4.35
C ALA A 245 -21.14 20.08 -5.55
N LEU A 246 -20.03 20.76 -5.88
CA LEU A 246 -19.12 20.32 -6.92
C LEU A 246 -18.52 18.94 -6.61
N GLU A 247 -18.02 18.72 -5.39
CA GLU A 247 -17.46 17.42 -5.00
C GLU A 247 -18.53 16.30 -5.06
N THR A 248 -19.77 16.58 -4.68
CA THR A 248 -20.88 15.60 -4.83
C THR A 248 -21.13 15.28 -6.31
N GLU A 249 -21.15 16.26 -7.20
CA GLU A 249 -21.30 16.02 -8.65
C GLU A 249 -20.15 15.18 -9.21
N LEU A 250 -18.90 15.41 -8.76
CA LEU A 250 -17.76 14.56 -9.10
C LEU A 250 -17.93 13.12 -8.56
N ALA A 251 -18.36 12.98 -7.30
CA ALA A 251 -18.59 11.69 -6.65
C ALA A 251 -19.65 10.84 -7.38
N GLU A 252 -20.66 11.46 -7.99
CA GLU A 252 -21.62 10.77 -8.85
C GLU A 252 -20.98 10.14 -10.09
N LYS A 253 -19.91 10.74 -10.63
CA LYS A 253 -19.22 10.26 -11.84
C LYS A 253 -18.12 9.23 -11.53
N HIS A 254 -17.65 9.19 -10.29
CA HIS A 254 -16.62 8.26 -9.85
C HIS A 254 -17.06 6.80 -10.01
N TRP A 255 -16.13 5.96 -10.46
CA TRP A 255 -16.24 4.52 -10.32
C TRP A 255 -16.20 4.12 -8.85
N GLU A 256 -16.86 3.02 -8.54
CA GLU A 256 -16.76 2.34 -7.25
C GLU A 256 -15.35 1.76 -7.05
N ARG A 257 -14.91 1.64 -5.79
CA ARG A 257 -13.55 1.23 -5.44
C ARG A 257 -13.16 -0.13 -6.01
N ALA A 258 -14.06 -1.11 -5.96
CA ALA A 258 -13.85 -2.43 -6.54
C ALA A 258 -13.55 -2.40 -8.06
N LEU A 259 -14.07 -1.42 -8.80
CA LEU A 259 -13.78 -1.27 -10.24
C LEU A 259 -12.43 -0.59 -10.50
N THR A 260 -12.05 0.37 -9.65
CA THR A 260 -10.78 1.13 -9.80
C THR A 260 -9.52 0.30 -9.62
N ARG A 261 -9.67 -0.96 -9.17
CA ARG A 261 -8.57 -1.87 -8.89
C ARG A 261 -8.34 -2.89 -10.02
N ASP A 262 -9.25 -2.97 -10.99
CA ASP A 262 -9.19 -3.94 -12.08
C ASP A 262 -8.21 -3.46 -13.16
N ARG A 263 -7.08 -4.17 -13.30
CA ARG A 263 -5.97 -3.77 -14.19
C ARG A 263 -6.32 -3.82 -15.68
N ASP A 264 -7.33 -4.58 -16.08
CA ASP A 264 -7.79 -4.58 -17.47
C ASP A 264 -8.66 -3.37 -17.76
N LYS A 265 -9.56 -3.03 -16.82
CA LYS A 265 -10.47 -1.89 -16.96
C LYS A 265 -9.76 -0.54 -16.83
N THR A 266 -8.66 -0.50 -16.08
CA THR A 266 -7.87 0.72 -15.83
C THR A 266 -6.75 0.95 -16.85
N TYR A 267 -6.48 -0.01 -17.73
CA TYR A 267 -5.47 0.15 -18.77
C TYR A 267 -6.10 0.61 -20.11
N ASN A 268 -6.35 1.91 -20.24
CA ASN A 268 -6.88 2.51 -21.47
C ASN A 268 -5.89 3.53 -22.03
N VAL A 269 -5.08 3.10 -22.99
CA VAL A 269 -4.13 3.99 -23.67
C VAL A 269 -4.89 4.87 -24.65
N MET A 270 -4.74 6.19 -24.52
CA MET A 270 -5.36 7.17 -25.40
C MET A 270 -4.34 8.21 -25.85
N THR A 271 -4.45 8.63 -27.10
CA THR A 271 -3.88 9.89 -27.57
C THR A 271 -4.64 11.08 -27.00
N LEU A 272 -4.05 12.27 -27.08
CA LEU A 272 -4.72 13.52 -26.70
C LEU A 272 -6.01 13.75 -27.51
N GLU A 273 -6.01 13.41 -28.81
CA GLU A 273 -7.20 13.53 -29.66
C GLU A 273 -8.33 12.60 -29.18
N GLU A 274 -8.00 11.34 -28.85
CA GLU A 274 -8.97 10.37 -28.33
C GLU A 274 -9.50 10.76 -26.95
N LEU A 275 -8.64 11.28 -26.07
CA LEU A 275 -9.06 11.78 -24.76
C LEU A 275 -10.01 12.99 -24.92
N ALA A 276 -9.66 13.94 -25.78
CA ALA A 276 -10.50 15.11 -26.03
C ALA A 276 -11.85 14.75 -26.67
N LEU A 277 -11.89 13.69 -27.51
CA LEU A 277 -13.11 13.18 -28.11
C LEU A 277 -13.98 12.41 -27.11
N SER A 278 -13.37 11.59 -26.25
CA SER A 278 -14.10 10.74 -25.28
C SER A 278 -14.54 11.47 -24.02
N ALA A 279 -13.83 12.54 -23.63
CA ALA A 279 -14.16 13.39 -22.49
C ALA A 279 -14.18 14.88 -22.89
N PRO A 280 -15.13 15.30 -23.75
CA PRO A 280 -15.23 16.69 -24.17
C PRO A 280 -15.67 17.60 -23.01
N GLY A 281 -15.31 18.88 -23.08
CA GLY A 281 -15.71 19.88 -22.08
C GLY A 281 -14.59 20.34 -21.14
N PHE A 282 -13.50 19.57 -21.05
CA PHE A 282 -12.30 19.95 -20.31
C PHE A 282 -11.16 20.40 -21.26
N PRO A 283 -10.41 21.48 -20.98
CA PRO A 283 -9.33 21.95 -21.84
C PRO A 283 -8.05 21.12 -21.66
N TRP A 284 -8.06 19.88 -22.15
CA TRP A 284 -6.97 18.90 -22.01
C TRP A 284 -5.62 19.43 -22.48
N ASN A 285 -5.57 20.16 -23.61
CA ASN A 285 -4.34 20.78 -24.11
C ASN A 285 -3.70 21.71 -23.06
N ALA A 286 -4.50 22.59 -22.45
CA ALA A 286 -4.03 23.56 -21.47
C ALA A 286 -3.60 22.88 -20.16
N TYR A 287 -4.31 21.82 -19.77
CA TYR A 287 -3.98 21.01 -18.60
C TYR A 287 -2.66 20.26 -18.77
N LEU A 288 -2.50 19.52 -19.87
CA LEU A 288 -1.28 18.76 -20.17
C LEU A 288 -0.07 19.69 -20.37
N ASP A 289 -0.26 20.86 -20.99
CA ASP A 289 0.78 21.88 -21.07
C ASP A 289 1.17 22.43 -19.68
N GLY A 290 0.19 22.64 -18.78
CA GLY A 290 0.45 23.03 -17.39
C GLY A 290 1.21 21.98 -16.58
N LEU A 291 0.98 20.69 -16.88
CA LEU A 291 1.78 19.57 -16.38
C LEU A 291 3.14 19.49 -17.10
N GLY A 292 3.34 20.17 -18.23
CA GLY A 292 4.55 20.01 -19.03
C GLY A 292 4.64 18.60 -19.67
N LEU A 293 3.49 18.02 -19.99
CA LEU A 293 3.30 16.77 -20.71
C LEU A 293 2.81 17.01 -22.16
N ALA A 294 2.91 18.25 -22.67
CA ALA A 294 2.48 18.61 -24.02
C ALA A 294 3.21 17.85 -25.14
N ASN A 295 4.40 17.29 -24.86
CA ASN A 295 5.16 16.48 -25.81
C ASN A 295 4.81 14.98 -25.74
N GLU A 296 4.06 14.55 -24.73
CA GLU A 296 3.62 13.16 -24.61
C GLU A 296 2.48 12.89 -25.58
N THR A 297 2.52 11.72 -26.21
CA THR A 297 1.57 11.37 -27.28
C THR A 297 0.50 10.38 -26.84
N HIS A 298 0.76 9.62 -25.77
CA HIS A 298 -0.12 8.57 -25.27
C HIS A 298 -0.15 8.59 -23.74
N PHE A 299 -1.35 8.43 -23.19
CA PHE A 299 -1.63 8.47 -21.76
C PHE A 299 -2.44 7.24 -21.37
N VAL A 300 -2.26 6.72 -20.16
CA VAL A 300 -3.18 5.72 -19.60
C VAL A 300 -4.27 6.44 -18.82
N ILE A 301 -5.52 6.21 -19.21
CA ILE A 301 -6.70 6.75 -18.54
C ILE A 301 -7.37 5.63 -17.74
N GLU A 302 -7.33 5.71 -16.41
CA GLU A 302 -7.75 4.61 -15.53
C GLU A 302 -9.26 4.44 -15.47
N THR A 303 -10.02 5.52 -15.58
CA THR A 303 -11.48 5.49 -15.40
C THR A 303 -12.19 6.26 -16.51
N PRO A 304 -12.23 5.74 -17.76
CA PRO A 304 -12.65 6.53 -18.93
C PRO A 304 -14.04 7.16 -18.82
N SER A 305 -15.05 6.43 -18.33
CA SER A 305 -16.40 6.99 -18.19
C SER A 305 -16.50 8.01 -17.05
N ALA A 306 -15.69 7.87 -15.99
CA ALA A 306 -15.59 8.91 -14.97
C ALA A 306 -14.94 10.17 -15.55
N PHE A 307 -13.92 10.04 -16.40
CA PHE A 307 -13.29 11.17 -17.09
C PHE A 307 -14.28 11.92 -17.97
N ALA A 308 -15.08 11.20 -18.74
CA ALA A 308 -16.15 11.80 -19.54
C ALA A 308 -17.15 12.59 -18.68
N GLY A 309 -17.64 11.97 -17.59
CA GLY A 309 -18.57 12.63 -16.67
C GLY A 309 -17.96 13.83 -15.94
N MET A 310 -16.71 13.74 -15.49
CA MET A 310 -16.02 14.84 -14.81
C MET A 310 -15.70 16.00 -15.75
N ALA A 311 -15.41 15.73 -17.03
CA ALA A 311 -15.23 16.77 -18.04
C ALA A 311 -16.56 17.52 -18.32
N GLU A 312 -17.69 16.81 -18.29
CA GLU A 312 -19.02 17.43 -18.35
C GLU A 312 -19.28 18.32 -17.13
N VAL A 313 -19.05 17.81 -15.91
CA VAL A 313 -19.17 18.59 -14.66
C VAL A 313 -18.28 19.83 -14.71
N PHE A 314 -17.06 19.70 -15.22
CA PHE A 314 -16.18 20.85 -15.41
C PHE A 314 -16.76 21.91 -16.34
N ALA A 315 -17.29 21.50 -17.49
CA ALA A 315 -17.83 22.40 -18.49
C ALA A 315 -19.11 23.13 -18.02
N SER A 316 -19.95 22.46 -17.22
CA SER A 316 -21.19 23.03 -16.67
C SER A 316 -20.96 23.90 -15.44
N THR A 317 -19.86 23.69 -14.70
CA THR A 317 -19.57 24.39 -13.45
C THR A 317 -19.08 25.82 -13.69
N PRO A 318 -19.72 26.85 -13.09
CA PRO A 318 -19.28 28.23 -13.19
C PRO A 318 -17.86 28.45 -12.64
N ILE A 319 -17.07 29.28 -13.30
CA ILE A 319 -15.70 29.63 -12.86
C ILE A 319 -15.63 30.09 -11.39
N PRO A 320 -16.57 30.89 -10.84
CA PRO A 320 -16.55 31.23 -9.42
C PRO A 320 -16.56 30.01 -8.48
N VAL A 321 -17.30 28.95 -8.81
CA VAL A 321 -17.30 27.69 -8.03
C VAL A 321 -15.94 27.01 -8.10
N TRP A 322 -15.33 26.97 -9.30
CA TRP A 322 -13.95 26.49 -9.46
C TRP A 322 -12.93 27.29 -8.65
N ARG A 323 -13.11 28.61 -8.52
CA ARG A 323 -12.25 29.42 -7.65
C ARG A 323 -12.42 29.04 -6.18
N SER A 324 -13.65 28.83 -5.70
CA SER A 324 -13.90 28.35 -4.34
C SER A 324 -13.23 26.99 -4.10
N TYR A 325 -13.41 26.04 -5.01
CA TYR A 325 -12.75 24.73 -4.95
C TYR A 325 -11.23 24.82 -4.87
N MET A 326 -10.61 25.64 -5.72
CA MET A 326 -9.15 25.82 -5.72
C MET A 326 -8.62 26.55 -4.49
N LYS A 327 -9.37 27.54 -3.95
CA LYS A 327 -9.02 28.19 -2.68
C LYS A 327 -9.04 27.19 -1.54
N ALA A 328 -10.13 26.43 -1.40
CA ALA A 328 -10.27 25.40 -0.37
C ALA A 328 -9.13 24.38 -0.46
N SER A 329 -8.84 23.88 -1.68
CA SER A 329 -7.73 22.95 -1.93
C SER A 329 -6.36 23.55 -1.58
N LEU A 330 -6.09 24.81 -1.95
CA LEU A 330 -4.85 25.52 -1.63
C LEU A 330 -4.65 25.70 -0.11
N VAL A 331 -5.68 26.18 0.58
CA VAL A 331 -5.61 26.48 2.02
C VAL A 331 -5.54 25.17 2.81
N SER A 332 -6.42 24.20 2.52
CA SER A 332 -6.47 22.91 3.21
C SER A 332 -5.15 22.14 3.09
N ARG A 333 -4.53 22.13 1.90
CA ARG A 333 -3.21 21.51 1.67
C ARG A 333 -2.08 22.12 2.51
N ASN A 334 -2.24 23.37 2.94
CA ASN A 334 -1.24 24.09 3.72
C ASN A 334 -1.64 24.30 5.19
N ALA A 335 -2.82 23.83 5.64
CA ALA A 335 -3.36 24.14 6.96
C ALA A 335 -2.39 23.87 8.12
N GLN A 336 -1.62 22.78 8.09
CA GLN A 336 -0.63 22.44 9.12
C GLN A 336 0.64 23.30 9.09
N LEU A 337 0.84 24.07 8.02
CA LEU A 337 1.97 24.97 7.78
C LEU A 337 1.60 26.45 8.01
N LEU A 338 0.34 26.71 8.38
CA LEU A 338 -0.26 28.01 8.60
C LEU A 338 -0.48 28.25 10.11
N PRO A 339 -0.94 29.46 10.52
CA PRO A 339 -1.32 29.73 11.90
C PRO A 339 -2.23 28.66 12.52
N LYS A 340 -2.16 28.54 13.84
CA LYS A 340 -2.79 27.51 14.66
C LYS A 340 -4.27 27.31 14.35
N GLU A 341 -5.00 28.38 14.05
CA GLU A 341 -6.44 28.31 13.75
C GLU A 341 -6.75 27.44 12.51
N PHE A 342 -5.88 27.45 11.48
CA PHE A 342 -6.01 26.58 10.31
C PHE A 342 -5.72 25.11 10.66
N ASP A 343 -4.64 24.89 11.41
CA ASP A 343 -4.21 23.56 11.85
C ASP A 343 -5.28 22.89 12.73
N GLU A 344 -5.86 23.65 13.67
CA GLU A 344 -6.94 23.21 14.54
C GLU A 344 -8.25 22.95 13.79
N ALA A 345 -8.62 23.82 12.83
CA ALA A 345 -9.81 23.61 12.00
C ALA A 345 -9.68 22.29 11.20
N GLN A 346 -8.51 22.05 10.61
CA GLN A 346 -8.25 20.79 9.92
C GLN A 346 -8.26 19.60 10.88
N PHE A 347 -7.70 19.72 12.07
CA PHE A 347 -7.73 18.63 13.04
C PHE A 347 -9.16 18.28 13.48
N ARG A 348 -10.01 19.27 13.80
CA ARG A 348 -11.43 19.03 14.16
C ARG A 348 -12.19 18.28 13.06
N PHE A 349 -11.93 18.65 11.80
CA PHE A 349 -12.49 17.97 10.65
C PHE A 349 -12.03 16.51 10.58
N ILE A 350 -10.72 16.29 10.55
CA ILE A 350 -10.10 14.97 10.37
C ILE A 350 -10.39 14.05 11.56
N SER A 351 -10.44 14.57 12.79
CA SER A 351 -10.83 13.83 13.99
C SER A 351 -12.24 13.28 13.85
N THR A 352 -13.18 14.10 13.37
CA THR A 352 -14.58 13.71 13.28
C THR A 352 -14.87 12.84 12.06
N ALA A 353 -14.30 13.16 10.91
CA ALA A 353 -14.63 12.52 9.64
C ALA A 353 -13.85 11.22 9.37
N MET A 354 -12.65 11.06 9.95
CA MET A 354 -11.72 10.00 9.51
C MET A 354 -11.00 9.26 10.65
N THR A 355 -10.65 9.93 11.74
CA THR A 355 -9.64 9.38 12.67
C THR A 355 -10.16 9.03 14.06
N GLY A 356 -11.16 9.74 14.58
CA GLY A 356 -11.60 9.60 15.96
C GLY A 356 -10.55 9.99 17.01
N ALA A 357 -9.39 10.49 16.59
CA ALA A 357 -8.33 10.91 17.51
C ALA A 357 -8.84 12.09 18.36
N LYS A 358 -8.54 12.06 19.65
CA LYS A 358 -9.01 13.06 20.62
C LYS A 358 -8.05 14.23 20.74
N GLU A 359 -6.77 13.99 20.48
CA GLU A 359 -5.71 15.00 20.49
C GLU A 359 -4.96 15.00 19.16
N GLN A 360 -4.40 16.15 18.80
CA GLN A 360 -3.56 16.25 17.63
C GLN A 360 -2.16 15.71 17.95
N ARG A 361 -1.60 14.92 17.03
CA ARG A 361 -0.22 14.43 17.18
C ARG A 361 0.76 15.58 17.35
N ALA A 362 1.75 15.36 18.23
CA ALA A 362 2.84 16.30 18.45
C ALA A 362 3.45 16.76 17.11
N ARG A 363 3.78 18.06 17.01
CA ARG A 363 4.21 18.71 15.77
C ARG A 363 5.40 17.99 15.12
N TRP A 364 6.37 17.54 15.91
CA TRP A 364 7.51 16.78 15.38
C TRP A 364 7.11 15.44 14.73
N LYS A 365 6.11 14.71 15.27
CA LYS A 365 5.61 13.46 14.66
C LYS A 365 4.95 13.73 13.31
N ARG A 366 4.23 14.86 13.20
CA ARG A 366 3.62 15.30 11.94
C ARG A 366 4.67 15.67 10.89
N PHE A 367 5.78 16.28 11.31
CA PHE A 367 6.92 16.53 10.43
C PHE A 367 7.55 15.25 9.88
N VAL A 368 7.70 14.18 10.68
CA VAL A 368 8.25 12.91 10.19
C VAL A 368 7.44 12.39 8.99
N ASN A 369 6.09 12.50 9.04
CA ASN A 369 5.22 12.12 7.92
C ASN A 369 5.42 13.01 6.67
N LEU A 370 5.56 14.32 6.87
CA LEU A 370 5.85 15.27 5.79
C LEU A 370 7.21 14.96 5.14
N MET A 371 8.23 14.77 5.96
CA MET A 371 9.59 14.45 5.52
C MET A 371 9.61 13.15 4.72
N ASN A 372 8.95 12.09 5.19
CA ASN A 372 8.89 10.80 4.48
C ASN A 372 8.32 10.94 3.06
N ARG A 373 7.35 11.84 2.84
CA ARG A 373 6.74 12.08 1.53
C ARG A 373 7.61 12.93 0.59
N SER A 374 8.51 13.74 1.14
CA SER A 374 9.31 14.71 0.38
C SER A 374 10.75 14.24 0.16
N MET A 375 11.44 13.90 1.25
CA MET A 375 12.87 13.57 1.29
C MET A 375 13.14 12.26 2.03
N GLY A 376 12.16 11.34 2.06
CA GLY A 376 12.20 10.13 2.90
C GLY A 376 13.45 9.28 2.72
N GLU A 377 13.89 9.07 1.48
CA GLU A 377 15.06 8.21 1.19
C GLU A 377 16.36 8.81 1.75
N SER A 378 16.44 10.14 1.81
CA SER A 378 17.61 10.86 2.33
C SER A 378 17.83 10.64 3.82
N VAL A 379 16.74 10.58 4.61
CA VAL A 379 16.76 10.21 6.03
C VAL A 379 16.89 8.70 6.19
N GLY A 380 16.32 7.92 5.27
CA GLY A 380 16.41 6.47 5.29
C GLY A 380 17.84 5.94 5.25
N ARG A 381 18.74 6.62 4.53
CA ARG A 381 20.17 6.31 4.58
C ARG A 381 20.74 6.38 6.00
N LEU A 382 20.50 7.49 6.69
CA LEU A 382 20.97 7.69 8.07
C LEU A 382 20.29 6.72 9.05
N TYR A 383 19.02 6.42 8.82
CA TYR A 383 18.27 5.43 9.61
C TYR A 383 18.90 4.04 9.52
N VAL A 384 19.20 3.57 8.31
CA VAL A 384 19.82 2.25 8.08
C VAL A 384 21.21 2.18 8.69
N GLU A 385 22.03 3.21 8.52
CA GLU A 385 23.38 3.28 9.10
C GLU A 385 23.39 3.13 10.64
N ARG A 386 22.29 3.50 11.32
CA ARG A 386 22.19 3.50 12.80
C ARG A 386 21.38 2.33 13.37
N HIS A 387 20.31 1.93 12.69
CA HIS A 387 19.27 1.08 13.28
C HIS A 387 19.08 -0.26 12.56
N PHE A 388 19.73 -0.48 11.40
CA PHE A 388 19.61 -1.75 10.68
C PHE A 388 20.89 -2.59 10.78
N LYS A 389 20.73 -3.89 11.02
CA LYS A 389 21.83 -4.85 11.18
C LYS A 389 21.95 -5.75 9.95
N PRO A 390 23.15 -5.94 9.37
CA PRO A 390 23.33 -6.80 8.19
C PRO A 390 22.87 -8.25 8.39
N GLU A 391 22.97 -8.78 9.61
CA GLU A 391 22.58 -10.16 9.93
C GLU A 391 21.08 -10.41 9.72
N SER A 392 20.24 -9.38 9.93
CA SER A 392 18.81 -9.46 9.64
C SER A 392 18.53 -9.65 8.15
N LYS A 393 19.39 -9.11 7.28
CA LYS A 393 19.26 -9.28 5.82
C LYS A 393 19.54 -10.73 5.40
N GLU A 394 20.62 -11.32 5.89
CA GLU A 394 20.99 -12.70 5.55
C GLU A 394 19.91 -13.71 5.98
N ARG A 395 19.34 -13.54 7.18
CA ARG A 395 18.27 -14.42 7.66
C ARG A 395 16.97 -14.22 6.87
N MET A 396 16.68 -13.00 6.44
CA MET A 396 15.55 -12.70 5.56
C MET A 396 15.71 -13.30 4.16
N ASP A 397 16.91 -13.24 3.57
CA ASP A 397 17.20 -13.89 2.28
C ASP A 397 16.89 -15.39 2.37
N GLN A 398 17.29 -16.07 3.45
CA GLN A 398 16.99 -17.49 3.65
C GLN A 398 15.49 -17.78 3.79
N LEU A 399 14.73 -16.93 4.50
CA LEU A 399 13.28 -17.10 4.61
C LEU A 399 12.61 -16.94 3.24
N VAL A 400 13.02 -15.96 2.45
CA VAL A 400 12.48 -15.76 1.10
C VAL A 400 12.77 -16.97 0.21
N GLU A 401 14.00 -17.50 0.23
CA GLU A 401 14.33 -18.74 -0.49
C GLU A 401 13.43 -19.92 -0.08
N ASN A 402 13.21 -20.10 1.23
CA ASN A 402 12.38 -21.18 1.75
C ASN A 402 10.92 -21.04 1.30
N LEU A 403 10.40 -19.80 1.27
CA LEU A 403 9.04 -19.49 0.83
C LEU A 403 8.87 -19.69 -0.68
N ILE A 404 9.88 -19.36 -1.50
CA ILE A 404 9.87 -19.64 -2.95
C ILE A 404 9.83 -21.14 -3.22
N VAL A 405 10.68 -21.93 -2.53
CA VAL A 405 10.67 -23.41 -2.66
C VAL A 405 9.32 -23.98 -2.24
N ALA A 406 8.76 -23.50 -1.11
CA ALA A 406 7.46 -23.95 -0.65
C ALA A 406 6.36 -23.64 -1.66
N PHE A 407 6.39 -22.47 -2.30
CA PHE A 407 5.39 -22.12 -3.28
C PHE A 407 5.53 -22.90 -4.59
N GLU A 408 6.76 -23.17 -5.04
CA GLU A 408 7.02 -24.07 -6.16
C GLU A 408 6.41 -25.46 -5.92
N GLU A 409 6.61 -26.06 -4.74
CA GLU A 409 6.00 -27.35 -4.41
C GLU A 409 4.45 -27.29 -4.44
N ARG A 410 3.87 -26.20 -3.91
CA ARG A 410 2.43 -26.01 -3.91
C ARG A 410 1.86 -25.87 -5.32
N ILE A 411 2.44 -25.01 -6.18
CA ILE A 411 2.03 -24.84 -7.59
C ILE A 411 2.03 -26.19 -8.33
N ASN A 412 3.10 -26.97 -8.16
CA ASN A 412 3.20 -28.30 -8.77
C ASN A 412 2.08 -29.24 -8.32
N SER A 413 1.67 -29.15 -7.05
CA SER A 413 0.60 -29.98 -6.45
C SER A 413 -0.82 -29.56 -6.80
N LEU A 414 -1.04 -28.39 -7.40
CA LEU A 414 -2.39 -27.89 -7.70
C LEU A 414 -3.12 -28.81 -8.69
N GLU A 415 -4.21 -29.46 -8.25
CA GLU A 415 -5.02 -30.32 -9.10
C GLU A 415 -5.95 -29.54 -10.04
N TRP A 416 -6.26 -28.29 -9.67
CA TRP A 416 -7.21 -27.48 -10.41
C TRP A 416 -6.58 -26.76 -11.61
N MET A 417 -5.25 -26.60 -11.65
CA MET A 417 -4.52 -25.86 -12.68
C MET A 417 -3.87 -26.82 -13.69
N SER A 418 -3.95 -26.52 -14.99
CA SER A 418 -3.32 -27.32 -16.04
C SER A 418 -1.80 -27.15 -16.09
N GLU A 419 -1.10 -28.16 -16.63
CA GLU A 419 0.37 -28.14 -16.76
C GLU A 419 0.93 -26.93 -17.53
N PRO A 420 0.31 -26.43 -18.63
CA PRO A 420 0.77 -25.20 -19.27
C PRO A 420 0.71 -23.96 -18.37
N THR A 421 -0.41 -23.77 -17.64
CA THR A 421 -0.56 -22.63 -16.73
C THR A 421 0.42 -22.74 -15.55
N LYS A 422 0.64 -23.96 -15.02
CA LYS A 422 1.67 -24.20 -14.00
C LYS A 422 3.07 -23.83 -14.48
N ALA A 423 3.41 -24.18 -15.72
CA ALA A 423 4.72 -23.85 -16.29
C ALA A 423 4.96 -22.33 -16.34
N GLU A 424 3.98 -21.54 -16.76
CA GLU A 424 4.08 -20.07 -16.75
C GLU A 424 4.07 -19.50 -15.32
N ALA A 425 3.30 -20.08 -14.39
CA ALA A 425 3.32 -19.69 -12.98
C ALA A 425 4.70 -19.91 -12.35
N LEU A 426 5.35 -21.04 -12.65
CA LEU A 426 6.71 -21.35 -12.22
C LEU A 426 7.75 -20.44 -12.88
N GLU A 427 7.59 -20.11 -14.16
CA GLU A 427 8.45 -19.12 -14.83
C GLU A 427 8.33 -17.75 -14.15
N LYS A 428 7.11 -17.32 -13.83
CA LYS A 428 6.88 -16.08 -13.09
C LYS A 428 7.54 -16.11 -11.72
N LEU A 429 7.34 -17.17 -10.95
CA LEU A 429 7.93 -17.34 -9.63
C LEU A 429 9.47 -17.30 -9.68
N ALA A 430 10.08 -17.96 -10.66
CA ALA A 430 11.54 -17.98 -10.85
C ALA A 430 12.13 -16.61 -11.22
N LYS A 431 11.31 -15.67 -11.72
CA LYS A 431 11.72 -14.31 -12.08
C LYS A 431 11.47 -13.27 -10.98
N PHE A 432 10.96 -13.66 -9.80
CA PHE A 432 10.76 -12.71 -8.70
C PHE A 432 12.08 -12.02 -8.31
N SER A 433 12.05 -10.69 -8.25
CA SER A 433 13.14 -9.90 -7.66
C SER A 433 12.83 -9.59 -6.20
N VAL A 434 13.87 -9.57 -5.36
CA VAL A 434 13.73 -9.38 -3.90
C VAL A 434 14.59 -8.21 -3.45
N LYS A 435 13.98 -7.27 -2.74
CA LYS A 435 14.64 -6.07 -2.20
C LYS A 435 14.46 -6.01 -0.68
N ILE A 436 15.57 -6.12 0.06
CA ILE A 436 15.54 -6.23 1.54
C ILE A 436 16.35 -5.11 2.18
N GLY A 437 15.71 -4.39 3.10
CA GLY A 437 16.27 -3.35 3.95
C GLY A 437 16.25 -1.96 3.30
N TYR A 438 17.06 -1.78 2.24
CA TYR A 438 17.37 -0.46 1.69
C TYR A 438 17.90 -0.51 0.24
N PRO A 439 17.82 0.61 -0.52
CA PRO A 439 18.31 0.65 -1.90
C PRO A 439 19.84 0.62 -2.00
N ASP A 440 20.36 0.01 -3.08
CA ASP A 440 21.80 0.03 -3.40
C ASP A 440 22.28 1.40 -3.89
N LYS A 441 21.37 2.18 -4.50
CA LYS A 441 21.62 3.52 -5.01
C LYS A 441 20.63 4.50 -4.40
N TRP A 442 21.16 5.60 -3.86
CA TRP A 442 20.37 6.63 -3.21
C TRP A 442 19.97 7.74 -4.19
N LYS A 443 18.74 8.26 -4.06
CA LYS A 443 18.27 9.44 -4.80
C LYS A 443 19.14 10.66 -4.52
N ASP A 444 19.45 11.39 -5.58
CA ASP A 444 20.19 12.65 -5.49
C ASP A 444 19.24 13.83 -5.26
N TYR A 445 19.28 14.40 -4.06
CA TYR A 445 18.51 15.57 -3.68
C TYR A 445 19.25 16.89 -3.93
N SER A 446 20.40 16.90 -4.62
CA SER A 446 21.24 18.09 -4.80
C SER A 446 20.48 19.29 -5.38
N SER A 447 19.59 19.06 -6.35
CA SER A 447 18.78 20.09 -7.03
C SER A 447 17.58 20.60 -6.23
N LEU A 448 17.21 19.96 -5.12
CA LEU A 448 16.13 20.45 -4.26
C LEU A 448 16.60 21.66 -3.45
N ASP A 449 16.05 22.83 -3.75
CA ASP A 449 16.39 24.06 -3.03
C ASP A 449 15.56 24.22 -1.74
N VAL A 450 16.26 24.38 -0.61
CA VAL A 450 15.67 24.62 0.72
C VAL A 450 16.19 25.95 1.25
N GLN A 451 15.26 26.88 1.48
CA GLN A 451 15.49 28.24 1.94
C GLN A 451 15.04 28.35 3.40
N PRO A 452 15.95 28.49 4.37
CA PRO A 452 15.59 28.62 5.78
C PRO A 452 14.61 29.78 6.04
N GLY A 453 13.63 29.52 6.89
CA GLY A 453 12.52 30.40 7.21
C GLY A 453 11.32 30.27 6.26
N ASP A 454 11.46 29.76 5.03
CA ASP A 454 10.37 29.69 4.06
C ASP A 454 9.65 28.34 4.06
N LEU A 455 8.97 27.99 5.16
CA LEU A 455 8.34 26.68 5.34
C LEU A 455 7.40 26.27 4.19
N VAL A 456 6.38 27.09 3.91
CA VAL A 456 5.39 26.80 2.86
C VAL A 456 6.07 26.72 1.48
N GLY A 457 6.98 27.65 1.19
CA GLY A 457 7.73 27.61 -0.07
C GLY A 457 8.64 26.39 -0.18
N ASN A 458 9.27 25.95 0.91
CA ASN A 458 10.11 24.74 0.93
C ASN A 458 9.28 23.48 0.68
N VAL A 459 8.10 23.36 1.29
CA VAL A 459 7.19 22.23 1.06
C VAL A 459 6.71 22.22 -0.40
N ASN A 460 6.40 23.38 -0.97
CA ASN A 460 6.02 23.50 -2.39
C ASN A 460 7.19 23.16 -3.32
N ARG A 461 8.41 23.64 -3.04
CA ARG A 461 9.63 23.28 -3.80
C ARG A 461 9.93 21.79 -3.73
N ALA A 462 9.70 21.14 -2.58
CA ALA A 462 9.88 19.70 -2.45
C ALA A 462 8.85 18.90 -3.26
N ALA A 463 7.57 19.33 -3.27
CA ALA A 463 6.54 18.74 -4.11
C ALA A 463 6.87 18.89 -5.60
N GLU A 464 7.28 20.11 -6.00
CA GLU A 464 7.67 20.42 -7.38
C GLU A 464 8.91 19.61 -7.81
N TRP A 465 9.93 19.51 -6.96
CA TRP A 465 11.11 18.69 -7.23
C TRP A 465 10.74 17.22 -7.44
N LYS A 466 9.85 16.67 -6.59
CA LYS A 466 9.39 15.29 -6.75
C LYS A 466 8.62 15.11 -8.06
N TYR A 467 7.75 16.06 -8.40
CA TYR A 467 7.03 16.06 -9.67
C TYR A 467 8.00 16.03 -10.85
N GLU A 468 9.00 16.92 -10.85
CA GLU A 468 9.99 17.02 -11.92
C GLU A 468 10.92 15.80 -11.99
N TYR A 469 11.26 15.19 -10.84
CA TYR A 469 11.98 13.92 -10.78
C TYR A 469 11.18 12.79 -11.45
N ASP A 470 9.91 12.63 -11.11
CA ASP A 470 9.05 11.61 -11.70
C ASP A 470 8.78 11.90 -13.19
N ARG A 471 8.56 13.17 -13.56
CA ARG A 471 8.42 13.61 -14.96
C ARG A 471 9.65 13.33 -15.81
N GLY A 472 10.84 13.54 -15.25
CA GLY A 472 12.11 13.28 -15.92
C GLY A 472 12.37 11.82 -16.29
N LYS A 473 11.57 10.87 -15.77
CA LYS A 473 11.61 9.45 -16.14
C LYS A 473 11.06 9.21 -17.56
N LEU A 474 10.14 10.05 -18.03
CA LEU A 474 9.54 9.90 -19.36
C LEU A 474 10.61 9.99 -20.46
N GLY A 475 10.54 9.07 -21.43
CA GLY A 475 11.52 8.95 -22.50
C GLY A 475 12.88 8.36 -22.08
N GLY A 476 13.11 8.12 -20.79
CA GLY A 476 14.26 7.42 -20.25
C GLY A 476 14.03 5.91 -20.07
N PRO A 477 15.08 5.13 -19.75
CA PRO A 477 14.94 3.72 -19.39
C PRO A 477 14.30 3.56 -18.01
N VAL A 478 13.61 2.44 -17.81
CA VAL A 478 13.03 2.08 -16.51
C VAL A 478 14.13 1.76 -15.48
N ASP A 479 14.10 2.45 -14.34
CA ASP A 479 15.02 2.22 -13.22
C ASP A 479 14.54 1.08 -12.33
N ARG A 480 15.03 -0.13 -12.59
CA ARG A 480 14.73 -1.34 -11.80
C ARG A 480 15.35 -1.31 -10.40
N GLY A 481 16.26 -0.36 -10.11
CA GLY A 481 16.84 -0.16 -8.78
C GLY A 481 16.02 0.75 -7.86
N GLU A 482 14.99 1.43 -8.38
CA GLU A 482 14.19 2.38 -7.60
C GLU A 482 13.35 1.68 -6.53
N TRP A 483 13.17 2.35 -5.39
CA TRP A 483 12.26 1.95 -4.30
C TRP A 483 11.11 2.95 -4.17
N PHE A 484 9.92 2.45 -3.83
CA PHE A 484 8.74 3.28 -3.62
C PHE A 484 8.48 3.64 -2.15
N LEU A 485 9.08 2.90 -1.22
CA LEU A 485 9.02 3.18 0.21
C LEU A 485 10.43 3.41 0.76
N PRO A 486 10.66 4.46 1.56
CA PRO A 486 11.94 4.67 2.20
C PRO A 486 12.18 3.63 3.32
N PRO A 487 13.44 3.27 3.64
CA PRO A 487 13.80 2.18 4.56
C PRO A 487 13.14 2.21 5.94
N GLN A 488 12.88 3.40 6.48
CA GLN A 488 12.24 3.61 7.79
C GLN A 488 10.72 3.36 7.80
N THR A 489 10.13 2.97 6.67
CA THR A 489 8.70 2.70 6.56
C THR A 489 8.37 1.31 7.07
N VAL A 490 7.43 1.19 8.01
CA VAL A 490 6.91 -0.11 8.45
C VAL A 490 5.78 -0.54 7.51
N ASN A 491 6.17 -1.20 6.42
CA ASN A 491 5.27 -1.84 5.46
C ASN A 491 6.05 -2.84 4.59
N ALA A 492 5.39 -3.52 3.66
CA ALA A 492 6.00 -4.23 2.53
C ALA A 492 5.19 -3.93 1.25
N TYR A 493 5.71 -4.31 0.08
CA TYR A 493 4.94 -4.24 -1.17
C TYR A 493 5.42 -5.21 -2.24
N TYR A 494 4.49 -5.57 -3.13
CA TYR A 494 4.72 -6.16 -4.43
C TYR A 494 4.48 -5.15 -5.56
N ASN A 495 5.35 -5.16 -6.58
CA ASN A 495 5.15 -4.38 -7.80
C ASN A 495 5.00 -5.31 -9.02
N PRO A 496 3.85 -5.31 -9.71
CA PRO A 496 3.61 -6.18 -10.85
C PRO A 496 4.44 -5.84 -12.10
N GLY A 497 4.81 -4.58 -12.34
CA GLY A 497 5.61 -4.20 -13.51
C GLY A 497 7.07 -4.69 -13.42
N MET A 498 7.58 -4.80 -12.19
CA MET A 498 8.93 -5.28 -11.92
C MET A 498 8.98 -6.77 -11.53
N ASN A 499 7.83 -7.38 -11.24
CA ASN A 499 7.72 -8.69 -10.58
C ASN A 499 8.65 -8.76 -9.35
N GLU A 500 8.53 -7.78 -8.45
CA GLU A 500 9.41 -7.66 -7.28
C GLU A 500 8.65 -7.55 -5.97
N ILE A 501 9.26 -8.05 -4.90
CA ILE A 501 8.80 -7.92 -3.50
C ILE A 501 9.83 -7.14 -2.68
N VAL A 502 9.36 -6.23 -1.83
CA VAL A 502 10.20 -5.25 -1.16
C VAL A 502 9.87 -5.14 0.32
N PHE A 503 10.91 -5.27 1.17
CA PHE A 503 10.82 -5.22 2.63
C PHE A 503 11.76 -4.14 3.19
N PRO A 504 11.27 -2.90 3.40
CA PRO A 504 12.02 -1.85 4.10
C PRO A 504 12.56 -2.28 5.47
N ALA A 505 13.71 -1.72 5.87
CA ALA A 505 14.41 -2.08 7.11
C ALA A 505 13.53 -2.04 8.37
N ALA A 506 12.59 -1.10 8.47
CA ALA A 506 11.79 -0.91 9.67
C ALA A 506 10.72 -1.99 9.93
N ILE A 507 10.35 -2.82 8.93
CA ILE A 507 9.43 -3.96 9.18
C ILE A 507 10.15 -5.20 9.70
N LEU A 508 11.49 -5.24 9.58
CA LEU A 508 12.33 -6.40 9.95
C LEU A 508 12.66 -6.39 11.46
N GLN A 509 11.61 -6.27 12.27
CA GLN A 509 11.66 -6.12 13.73
C GLN A 509 10.48 -6.86 14.40
N PRO A 510 10.56 -7.19 15.70
CA PRO A 510 9.48 -7.87 16.40
C PRO A 510 8.20 -7.00 16.45
N PRO A 511 6.99 -7.57 16.27
CA PRO A 511 6.69 -9.00 16.29
C PRO A 511 6.78 -9.71 14.93
N PHE A 512 7.19 -9.03 13.86
CA PHE A 512 7.26 -9.66 12.53
C PHE A 512 8.48 -10.56 12.43
N PHE A 513 9.64 -10.02 12.80
CA PHE A 513 10.91 -10.72 12.68
C PHE A 513 11.81 -10.48 13.89
N ASP A 514 12.27 -11.56 14.51
CA ASP A 514 13.34 -11.54 15.51
C ASP A 514 14.32 -12.67 15.19
N PRO A 515 15.60 -12.39 14.86
CA PRO A 515 16.56 -13.44 14.58
C PRO A 515 16.83 -14.37 15.78
N ASN A 516 16.38 -13.99 16.98
CA ASN A 516 16.52 -14.79 18.19
C ASN A 516 15.24 -15.54 18.60
N ALA A 517 14.10 -15.28 17.95
CA ALA A 517 12.83 -15.98 18.26
C ALA A 517 12.80 -17.41 17.70
N ASP A 518 11.86 -18.21 18.20
CA ASP A 518 11.54 -19.53 17.65
C ASP A 518 11.10 -19.39 16.19
N ASP A 519 11.62 -20.28 15.32
CA ASP A 519 11.38 -20.17 13.88
C ASP A 519 9.90 -20.25 13.54
N ALA A 520 9.08 -21.00 14.28
CA ALA A 520 7.63 -21.03 14.05
C ALA A 520 7.02 -19.62 14.11
N VAL A 521 7.50 -18.76 15.02
CA VAL A 521 7.04 -17.37 15.14
C VAL A 521 7.49 -16.53 13.94
N ASN A 522 8.76 -16.65 13.51
CA ASN A 522 9.26 -15.92 12.35
C ASN A 522 8.51 -16.32 11.06
N TYR A 523 8.24 -17.61 10.87
CA TYR A 523 7.44 -18.09 9.74
C TYR A 523 5.97 -17.61 9.82
N GLY A 524 5.36 -17.63 11.01
CA GLY A 524 4.00 -17.12 11.19
C GLY A 524 3.88 -15.59 11.09
N GLY A 525 4.94 -14.86 11.43
CA GLY A 525 5.06 -13.42 11.34
C GLY A 525 5.56 -12.98 9.97
N ILE A 526 6.85 -12.68 9.85
CA ILE A 526 7.43 -12.17 8.59
C ILE A 526 7.34 -13.19 7.44
N GLY A 527 7.33 -14.49 7.71
CA GLY A 527 7.12 -15.52 6.68
C GLY A 527 5.76 -15.41 6.02
N ALA A 528 4.70 -15.16 6.79
CA ALA A 528 3.36 -14.88 6.25
C ALA A 528 3.31 -13.58 5.46
N VAL A 529 4.06 -12.53 5.87
CA VAL A 529 4.19 -11.28 5.11
C VAL A 529 4.94 -11.50 3.80
N ILE A 530 6.04 -12.27 3.80
CA ILE A 530 6.77 -12.64 2.57
C ILE A 530 5.86 -13.41 1.63
N GLY A 531 5.15 -14.42 2.16
CA GLY A 531 4.18 -15.19 1.40
C GLY A 531 3.05 -14.32 0.84
N HIS A 532 2.61 -13.30 1.58
CA HIS A 532 1.60 -12.34 1.15
C HIS A 532 2.05 -11.53 -0.06
N GLU A 533 3.27 -10.98 -0.03
CA GLU A 533 3.83 -10.24 -1.17
C GLU A 533 4.09 -11.15 -2.39
N ILE A 534 4.49 -12.41 -2.18
CA ILE A 534 4.57 -13.41 -3.26
C ILE A 534 3.16 -13.70 -3.82
N GLY A 535 2.17 -13.85 -2.93
CA GLY A 535 0.77 -14.09 -3.26
C GLY A 535 0.16 -12.98 -4.11
N HIS A 536 0.57 -11.72 -3.92
CA HIS A 536 0.18 -10.60 -4.79
C HIS A 536 0.65 -10.75 -6.24
N GLY A 537 1.68 -11.55 -6.52
CA GLY A 537 2.03 -11.91 -7.89
C GLY A 537 0.99 -12.81 -8.56
N PHE A 538 0.12 -13.44 -7.78
CA PHE A 538 -0.82 -14.44 -8.27
C PHE A 538 -2.26 -14.12 -7.90
N ASP A 539 -2.54 -13.04 -7.16
CA ASP A 539 -3.91 -12.60 -6.86
C ASP A 539 -4.73 -12.27 -8.12
N ASP A 540 -5.99 -11.86 -7.94
CA ASP A 540 -6.94 -11.63 -9.03
C ASP A 540 -6.47 -10.60 -10.08
N GLN A 541 -5.53 -9.72 -9.72
CA GLN A 541 -4.91 -8.73 -10.61
C GLN A 541 -3.43 -9.01 -10.90
N GLY A 542 -2.69 -9.54 -9.92
CA GLY A 542 -1.31 -9.95 -10.03
C GLY A 542 -1.11 -11.03 -11.07
N ARG A 543 -2.02 -12.01 -11.12
CA ARG A 543 -2.01 -13.08 -12.13
C ARG A 543 -2.05 -12.55 -13.56
N LYS A 544 -2.49 -11.31 -13.79
CA LYS A 544 -2.62 -10.74 -15.14
C LYS A 544 -1.29 -10.22 -15.69
N SER A 545 -0.23 -10.17 -14.87
CA SER A 545 1.13 -9.92 -15.34
C SER A 545 1.91 -11.22 -15.44
N ASP A 546 2.72 -11.38 -16.48
CA ASP A 546 3.70 -12.47 -16.57
C ASP A 546 4.95 -12.20 -15.70
N GLY A 547 5.95 -13.09 -15.79
CA GLY A 547 7.19 -12.97 -15.04
C GLY A 547 8.10 -11.80 -15.45
N ASP A 548 7.86 -11.18 -16.59
CA ASP A 548 8.56 -9.96 -17.04
C ASP A 548 7.75 -8.69 -16.74
N GLY A 549 6.62 -8.85 -16.05
CA GLY A 549 5.72 -7.78 -15.60
C GLY A 549 4.65 -7.38 -16.62
N VAL A 550 4.62 -7.99 -17.81
CA VAL A 550 3.74 -7.60 -18.91
C VAL A 550 2.30 -8.03 -18.61
N LEU A 551 1.38 -7.07 -18.62
CA LEU A 551 -0.06 -7.30 -18.50
C LEU A 551 -0.58 -8.06 -19.73
N ARG A 552 -0.73 -9.38 -19.60
CA ARG A 552 -1.24 -10.29 -20.63
C ARG A 552 -1.97 -11.47 -20.00
N GLU A 553 -2.88 -12.07 -20.77
CA GLU A 553 -3.46 -13.35 -20.39
C GLU A 553 -2.48 -14.47 -20.73
N TRP A 554 -2.24 -15.34 -19.74
CA TRP A 554 -1.32 -16.48 -19.82
C TRP A 554 -1.91 -17.76 -19.23
N TRP A 555 -3.14 -17.69 -18.75
CA TRP A 555 -3.90 -18.82 -18.27
C TRP A 555 -4.76 -19.38 -19.38
N THR A 556 -5.04 -20.68 -19.30
CA THR A 556 -6.13 -21.25 -20.08
C THR A 556 -7.48 -20.71 -19.57
N PRO A 557 -8.50 -20.55 -20.45
CA PRO A 557 -9.83 -20.12 -20.02
C PRO A 557 -10.43 -21.03 -18.93
N GLU A 558 -10.14 -22.33 -18.98
CA GLU A 558 -10.60 -23.29 -17.98
C GLU A 558 -9.97 -23.06 -16.60
N ASP A 559 -8.67 -22.77 -16.54
CA ASP A 559 -8.00 -22.48 -15.27
C ASP A 559 -8.42 -21.12 -14.71
N GLU A 560 -8.60 -20.11 -15.58
CA GLU A 560 -9.13 -18.81 -15.18
C GLU A 560 -10.53 -18.96 -14.54
N ALA A 561 -11.41 -19.75 -15.16
CA ALA A 561 -12.75 -20.00 -14.64
C ALA A 561 -12.72 -20.70 -13.26
N LYS A 562 -11.82 -21.67 -13.05
CA LYS A 562 -11.65 -22.35 -11.77
C LYS A 562 -11.11 -21.43 -10.68
N PHE A 563 -10.14 -20.57 -11.01
CA PHE A 563 -9.63 -19.57 -10.08
C PHE A 563 -10.71 -18.58 -9.69
N LYS A 564 -11.46 -18.04 -10.66
CA LYS A 564 -12.60 -17.15 -10.38
C LYS A 564 -13.61 -17.82 -9.45
N ALA A 565 -13.96 -19.09 -9.67
CA ALA A 565 -14.88 -19.81 -8.81
C ALA A 565 -14.38 -19.98 -7.36
N LYS A 566 -13.05 -20.10 -7.16
CA LYS A 566 -12.44 -20.14 -5.82
C LYS A 566 -12.40 -18.75 -5.18
N ALA A 567 -12.03 -17.74 -5.95
CA ALA A 567 -11.99 -16.35 -5.51
C ALA A 567 -13.39 -15.85 -5.10
N GLU A 568 -14.44 -16.24 -5.83
CA GLU A 568 -15.83 -15.89 -5.51
C GLU A 568 -16.25 -16.41 -4.13
N LYS A 569 -15.86 -17.64 -3.75
CA LYS A 569 -16.12 -18.15 -2.40
C LYS A 569 -15.49 -17.28 -1.32
N LEU A 570 -14.30 -16.73 -1.60
CA LEU A 570 -13.62 -15.81 -0.68
C LEU A 570 -14.33 -14.46 -0.64
N VAL A 571 -14.80 -13.94 -1.77
CA VAL A 571 -15.65 -12.74 -1.83
C VAL A 571 -16.90 -12.93 -0.97
N GLU A 572 -17.64 -14.01 -1.18
CA GLU A 572 -18.86 -14.35 -0.41
C GLU A 572 -18.57 -14.45 1.09
N GLN A 573 -17.45 -15.09 1.46
CA GLN A 573 -17.03 -15.19 2.86
C GLN A 573 -16.83 -13.81 3.49
N TYR A 574 -16.10 -12.91 2.82
CA TYR A 574 -15.77 -11.60 3.37
C TYR A 574 -16.94 -10.61 3.32
N ASN A 575 -17.85 -10.73 2.35
CA ASN A 575 -19.11 -9.98 2.30
C ASN A 575 -20.00 -10.23 3.55
N GLY A 576 -19.81 -11.36 4.24
CA GLY A 576 -20.50 -11.67 5.49
C GLY A 576 -19.92 -10.99 6.74
N TYR A 577 -18.79 -10.30 6.66
CA TYR A 577 -18.11 -9.70 7.82
C TYR A 577 -18.48 -8.24 8.03
N SER A 578 -18.75 -7.87 9.29
CA SER A 578 -19.18 -6.53 9.68
C SER A 578 -18.41 -6.06 10.92
N PRO A 579 -17.37 -5.21 10.76
CA PRO A 579 -16.59 -4.70 11.90
C PRO A 579 -17.31 -3.57 12.66
N LEU A 580 -18.28 -2.92 12.03
CA LEU A 580 -19.17 -1.92 12.63
C LEU A 580 -20.60 -2.28 12.26
N GLU A 581 -21.53 -2.11 13.19
CA GLU A 581 -22.94 -2.41 12.95
C GLU A 581 -23.46 -1.71 11.67
N GLY A 582 -23.99 -2.53 10.75
CA GLY A 582 -24.54 -2.10 9.46
C GLY A 582 -23.50 -1.81 8.38
N VAL A 583 -22.21 -1.90 8.68
CA VAL A 583 -21.11 -1.69 7.71
C VAL A 583 -20.46 -3.04 7.44
N PHE A 584 -20.55 -3.51 6.21
CA PHE A 584 -19.99 -4.79 5.78
C PHE A 584 -18.69 -4.59 5.00
N VAL A 585 -17.76 -5.52 5.14
CA VAL A 585 -16.59 -5.61 4.27
C VAL A 585 -17.08 -5.87 2.85
N ASN A 586 -16.49 -5.17 1.88
CA ASN A 586 -16.70 -5.45 0.47
C ASN A 586 -15.64 -6.47 0.01
N GLY A 587 -16.10 -7.71 -0.25
CA GLY A 587 -15.26 -8.85 -0.60
C GLY A 587 -14.54 -8.65 -1.93
N GLU A 588 -15.16 -7.99 -2.90
CA GLU A 588 -14.59 -7.66 -4.21
C GLU A 588 -13.49 -6.59 -4.10
N GLN A 589 -13.71 -5.57 -3.27
CA GLN A 589 -12.73 -4.53 -2.99
C GLN A 589 -11.51 -5.08 -2.26
N THR A 590 -11.72 -6.05 -1.35
CA THR A 590 -10.66 -6.64 -0.52
C THR A 590 -10.04 -7.91 -1.10
N LEU A 591 -10.51 -8.38 -2.26
CA LEU A 591 -10.20 -9.70 -2.79
C LEU A 591 -8.69 -9.96 -2.93
N GLY A 592 -7.96 -9.07 -3.59
CA GLY A 592 -6.52 -9.25 -3.79
C GLY A 592 -5.74 -9.40 -2.49
N GLU A 593 -6.08 -8.61 -1.47
CA GLU A 593 -5.48 -8.68 -0.13
C GLU A 593 -5.86 -9.97 0.60
N ASN A 594 -7.12 -10.40 0.50
CA ASN A 594 -7.59 -11.63 1.12
C ASN A 594 -6.94 -12.86 0.46
N ILE A 595 -6.71 -12.84 -0.87
CA ILE A 595 -5.96 -13.88 -1.58
C ILE A 595 -4.48 -13.85 -1.17
N GLY A 596 -3.89 -12.66 -1.07
CA GLY A 596 -2.53 -12.47 -0.58
C GLY A 596 -2.35 -13.06 0.83
N ASP A 597 -3.25 -12.77 1.75
CA ASP A 597 -3.22 -13.35 3.11
C ASP A 597 -3.38 -14.86 3.12
N LEU A 598 -4.35 -15.38 2.36
CA LEU A 598 -4.65 -16.80 2.31
C LEU A 598 -3.45 -17.57 1.75
N GLY A 599 -3.00 -17.19 0.56
CA GLY A 599 -1.84 -17.79 -0.08
C GLY A 599 -0.58 -17.59 0.77
N GLY A 600 -0.39 -16.40 1.33
CA GLY A 600 0.77 -16.10 2.17
C GLY A 600 0.87 -16.98 3.40
N LEU A 601 -0.24 -17.20 4.12
CA LEU A 601 -0.25 -18.08 5.27
C LEU A 601 -0.11 -19.56 4.88
N GLU A 602 -0.72 -19.99 3.76
CA GLU A 602 -0.58 -21.35 3.23
C GLU A 602 0.87 -21.66 2.85
N ILE A 603 1.54 -20.76 2.13
CA ILE A 603 2.94 -20.89 1.71
C ILE A 603 3.86 -20.85 2.94
N ALA A 604 3.65 -19.91 3.86
CA ALA A 604 4.46 -19.79 5.07
C ALA A 604 4.35 -21.03 5.98
N TYR A 605 3.15 -21.58 6.13
CA TYR A 605 2.95 -22.79 6.92
C TYR A 605 3.62 -24.01 6.27
N HIS A 606 3.53 -24.14 4.93
CA HIS A 606 4.23 -25.19 4.20
C HIS A 606 5.75 -25.05 4.33
N ALA A 607 6.29 -23.85 4.15
CA ALA A 607 7.72 -23.55 4.30
C ALA A 607 8.23 -23.85 5.71
N TYR A 608 7.45 -23.51 6.73
CA TYR A 608 7.75 -23.86 8.11
C TYR A 608 7.84 -25.38 8.30
N ARG A 609 6.84 -26.14 7.86
CA ARG A 609 6.86 -27.61 7.97
C ARG A 609 7.99 -28.26 7.19
N LEU A 610 8.34 -27.73 6.00
CA LEU A 610 9.52 -28.16 5.24
C LEU A 610 10.82 -27.93 6.00
N SER A 611 10.96 -26.78 6.68
CA SER A 611 12.16 -26.44 7.45
C SER A 611 12.48 -27.45 8.57
N LEU A 612 11.45 -28.13 9.08
CA LEU A 612 11.58 -29.15 10.13
C LEU A 612 12.15 -30.48 9.61
N ASN A 613 12.28 -30.67 8.29
CA ASN A 613 12.83 -31.88 7.67
C ASN A 613 12.16 -33.18 8.17
N GLY A 614 10.84 -33.14 8.34
CA GLY A 614 10.03 -34.27 8.81
C GLY A 614 10.15 -34.56 10.32
N GLN A 615 10.82 -33.71 11.10
CA GLN A 615 10.80 -33.76 12.56
C GLN A 615 9.66 -32.91 13.13
N GLU A 616 9.31 -33.16 14.39
CA GLU A 616 8.44 -32.25 15.14
C GLU A 616 9.27 -31.18 15.85
N ALA A 617 8.76 -29.94 15.84
CA ALA A 617 9.35 -28.85 16.60
C ALA A 617 9.25 -29.10 18.12
N PRO A 618 10.19 -28.60 18.93
CA PRO A 618 10.09 -28.71 20.39
C PRO A 618 8.81 -28.05 20.89
N VAL A 619 8.22 -28.58 21.97
CA VAL A 619 7.09 -27.96 22.68
C VAL A 619 7.65 -26.90 23.64
N LEU A 620 7.17 -25.66 23.52
CA LEU A 620 7.58 -24.53 24.36
C LEU A 620 6.36 -23.99 25.09
N ASP A 621 6.44 -23.83 26.42
CA ASP A 621 5.33 -23.39 27.27
C ASP A 621 4.02 -24.18 27.07
N GLY A 622 4.13 -25.47 26.75
CA GLY A 622 2.99 -26.36 26.50
C GLY A 622 2.36 -26.23 25.11
N LEU A 623 2.93 -25.40 24.23
CA LEU A 623 2.44 -25.15 22.87
C LEU A 623 3.29 -25.87 21.82
N THR A 624 2.65 -26.53 20.87
CA THR A 624 3.33 -27.18 19.72
C THR A 624 3.87 -26.12 18.75
N GLY A 625 4.80 -26.52 17.88
CA GLY A 625 5.32 -25.60 16.86
C GLY A 625 4.22 -25.02 15.96
N ASP A 626 3.25 -25.84 15.55
CA ASP A 626 2.12 -25.39 14.73
C ASP A 626 1.25 -24.36 15.48
N GLN A 627 1.00 -24.56 16.78
CA GLN A 627 0.29 -23.56 17.60
C GLN A 627 1.06 -22.25 17.69
N ARG A 628 2.39 -22.31 17.88
CA ARG A 628 3.25 -21.12 17.93
C ARG A 628 3.28 -20.36 16.61
N PHE A 629 3.27 -21.07 15.48
CA PHE A 629 3.15 -20.46 14.15
C PHE A 629 1.88 -19.61 14.03
N PHE A 630 0.72 -20.19 14.33
CA PHE A 630 -0.55 -19.45 14.22
C PHE A 630 -0.68 -18.33 15.25
N LEU A 631 -0.09 -18.48 16.45
CA LEU A 631 -0.02 -17.40 17.44
C LEU A 631 0.88 -16.25 16.96
N GLY A 632 2.02 -16.54 16.33
CA GLY A 632 2.86 -15.54 15.68
C GLY A 632 2.10 -14.74 14.62
N PHE A 633 1.35 -15.45 13.77
CA PHE A 633 0.47 -14.82 12.76
C PHE A 633 -0.63 -13.95 13.39
N ALA A 634 -1.34 -14.44 14.41
CA ALA A 634 -2.39 -13.65 15.06
C ALA A 634 -1.83 -12.42 15.79
N GLN A 635 -0.59 -12.49 16.31
CA GLN A 635 0.08 -11.39 17.01
C GLN A 635 0.46 -10.24 16.07
N ILE A 636 0.91 -10.50 14.84
CA ILE A 636 1.25 -9.42 13.90
C ILE A 636 0.01 -8.59 13.50
N TRP A 637 -1.18 -9.17 13.58
CA TRP A 637 -2.45 -8.50 13.31
C TRP A 637 -3.13 -7.89 14.54
N ARG A 638 -2.52 -7.99 15.73
CA ARG A 638 -3.06 -7.40 16.95
C ARG A 638 -3.29 -5.90 16.73
N ALA A 639 -4.55 -5.48 16.81
CA ALA A 639 -4.95 -4.11 16.52
C ALA A 639 -6.24 -3.72 17.25
N LYS A 640 -6.31 -2.46 17.68
CA LYS A 640 -7.50 -1.78 18.18
C LYS A 640 -7.68 -0.48 17.40
N ILE A 641 -8.86 -0.25 16.85
CA ILE A 641 -9.14 0.81 15.87
C ILE A 641 -10.39 1.57 16.32
N ARG A 642 -10.38 2.91 16.24
CA ARG A 642 -11.57 3.74 16.49
C ARG A 642 -12.55 3.65 15.32
N ASP A 643 -13.84 3.75 15.60
CA ASP A 643 -14.92 3.57 14.62
C ASP A 643 -14.77 4.46 13.39
N GLU A 644 -14.36 5.73 13.53
CA GLU A 644 -14.15 6.63 12.41
C GLU A 644 -13.08 6.09 11.44
N THR A 645 -11.96 5.59 11.97
CA THR A 645 -10.92 4.96 11.14
C THR A 645 -11.33 3.61 10.60
N MET A 646 -12.12 2.84 11.34
CA MET A 646 -12.67 1.59 10.83
C MET A 646 -13.60 1.84 9.64
N LEU A 647 -14.44 2.89 9.72
CA LEU A 647 -15.32 3.29 8.62
C LEU A 647 -14.52 3.64 7.36
N VAL A 648 -13.48 4.47 7.49
CA VAL A 648 -12.58 4.80 6.36
C VAL A 648 -11.97 3.55 5.75
N ARG A 649 -11.46 2.63 6.59
CA ARG A 649 -10.82 1.39 6.13
C ARG A 649 -11.79 0.52 5.34
N VAL A 650 -13.01 0.36 5.81
CA VAL A 650 -14.00 -0.49 5.13
C VAL A 650 -14.54 0.17 3.86
N SER A 651 -14.79 1.48 3.87
CA SER A 651 -15.39 2.19 2.74
C SER A 651 -14.41 2.46 1.59
N SER A 652 -13.11 2.55 1.88
CA SER A 652 -12.10 3.03 0.89
C SER A 652 -10.83 2.19 0.82
N GLY A 653 -10.55 1.37 1.84
CA GLY A 653 -9.32 0.57 1.92
C GLY A 653 -9.45 -0.77 1.20
N VAL A 654 -8.35 -1.24 0.62
CA VAL A 654 -8.28 -2.57 -0.03
C VAL A 654 -8.05 -3.71 0.95
N HIS A 655 -7.65 -3.42 2.18
CA HIS A 655 -7.36 -4.44 3.19
C HIS A 655 -8.56 -4.68 4.10
N SER A 656 -8.86 -5.95 4.36
CA SER A 656 -9.82 -6.32 5.40
C SER A 656 -9.38 -5.85 6.80
N PRO A 657 -10.33 -5.58 7.71
CA PRO A 657 -10.03 -5.34 9.13
C PRO A 657 -9.16 -6.44 9.75
N PRO A 658 -8.25 -6.13 10.70
CA PRO A 658 -7.27 -7.09 11.20
C PRO A 658 -7.86 -8.38 11.79
N GLU A 659 -9.01 -8.30 12.48
CA GLU A 659 -9.67 -9.49 13.02
C GLU A 659 -10.11 -10.46 11.93
N PHE A 660 -10.51 -9.96 10.75
CA PHE A 660 -10.90 -10.80 9.61
C PHE A 660 -9.69 -11.27 8.80
N ARG A 661 -8.57 -10.53 8.79
CA ARG A 661 -7.28 -11.03 8.27
C ARG A 661 -6.72 -12.19 9.11
N VAL A 662 -7.13 -12.32 10.37
CA VAL A 662 -6.82 -13.51 11.19
C VAL A 662 -7.91 -14.57 11.02
N ASN A 663 -9.12 -14.29 11.49
CA ASN A 663 -10.20 -15.26 11.59
C ASN A 663 -10.68 -15.75 10.23
N GLY A 664 -10.79 -14.86 9.24
CA GLY A 664 -11.19 -15.19 7.88
C GLY A 664 -10.14 -16.04 7.13
N ILE A 665 -8.89 -16.04 7.59
CA ILE A 665 -7.79 -16.77 6.95
C ILE A 665 -7.57 -18.11 7.64
N VAL A 666 -7.36 -18.16 8.95
CA VAL A 666 -7.02 -19.41 9.67
C VAL A 666 -8.10 -20.49 9.52
N ARG A 667 -9.38 -20.08 9.38
CA ARG A 667 -10.50 -21.01 9.16
C ARG A 667 -10.44 -21.75 7.81
N ASN A 668 -9.61 -21.28 6.88
CA ASN A 668 -9.34 -21.91 5.60
C ASN A 668 -8.06 -22.76 5.61
N ILE A 669 -7.31 -22.80 6.72
CA ILE A 669 -6.05 -23.54 6.81
C ILE A 669 -6.24 -24.85 7.58
N ASP A 670 -6.10 -25.99 6.91
CA ASP A 670 -6.30 -27.31 7.52
C ASP A 670 -5.42 -27.57 8.75
N GLY A 671 -4.17 -27.11 8.72
CA GLY A 671 -3.23 -27.25 9.84
C GLY A 671 -3.72 -26.57 11.12
N TRP A 672 -4.52 -25.50 11.03
CA TRP A 672 -5.04 -24.78 12.18
C TRP A 672 -6.07 -25.61 12.96
N TYR A 673 -6.92 -26.37 12.26
CA TYR A 673 -7.90 -27.25 12.90
C TYR A 673 -7.24 -28.32 13.76
N ALA A 674 -6.14 -28.91 13.28
CA ALA A 674 -5.37 -29.89 14.04
C ALA A 674 -4.60 -29.25 15.21
N ALA A 675 -4.02 -28.06 14.99
CA ALA A 675 -3.26 -27.35 16.02
C ALA A 675 -4.12 -26.93 17.22
N PHE A 676 -5.41 -26.63 17.02
CA PHE A 676 -6.30 -26.11 18.08
C PHE A 676 -7.53 -26.99 18.37
N ASP A 677 -7.60 -28.21 17.82
CA ASP A 677 -8.68 -29.17 18.04
C ASP A 677 -10.08 -28.61 17.73
N VAL A 678 -10.20 -27.85 16.63
CA VAL A 678 -11.43 -27.19 16.19
C VAL A 678 -12.37 -28.19 15.53
N LYS A 679 -13.65 -28.21 15.94
CA LYS A 679 -14.63 -29.26 15.62
C LYS A 679 -15.93 -28.72 15.04
N PRO A 680 -16.72 -29.59 14.36
CA PRO A 680 -18.09 -29.25 14.02
C PRO A 680 -18.88 -28.75 15.23
N GLY A 681 -19.50 -27.58 15.09
CA GLY A 681 -20.23 -26.89 16.16
C GLY A 681 -19.48 -25.69 16.76
N ASP A 682 -18.17 -25.59 16.54
CA ASP A 682 -17.42 -24.38 16.86
C ASP A 682 -17.79 -23.24 15.89
N PRO A 683 -17.96 -21.99 16.34
CA PRO A 683 -18.33 -20.85 15.48
C PRO A 683 -17.41 -20.62 14.27
N MET A 684 -16.12 -20.88 14.41
CA MET A 684 -15.13 -20.70 13.33
C MET A 684 -15.01 -21.91 12.40
N TYR A 685 -15.69 -23.03 12.69
CA TYR A 685 -15.56 -24.24 11.91
C TYR A 685 -16.16 -24.07 10.50
N LEU A 686 -15.38 -24.44 9.48
CA LEU A 686 -15.86 -24.74 8.13
C LEU A 686 -15.67 -26.23 7.84
N PRO A 687 -16.66 -26.90 7.23
CA PRO A 687 -16.45 -28.23 6.68
C PRO A 687 -15.39 -28.16 5.56
N PRO A 688 -14.58 -29.22 5.35
CA PRO A 688 -13.46 -29.19 4.42
C PRO A 688 -13.81 -28.70 3.01
N GLU A 689 -14.99 -29.04 2.49
CA GLU A 689 -15.48 -28.65 1.17
C GLU A 689 -15.86 -27.16 1.01
N GLU A 690 -16.06 -26.46 2.12
CA GLU A 690 -16.34 -25.02 2.16
C GLU A 690 -15.08 -24.18 2.37
N ARG A 691 -13.94 -24.80 2.75
CA ARG A 691 -12.66 -24.11 2.88
C ARG A 691 -12.16 -23.67 1.52
N VAL A 692 -11.64 -22.45 1.46
CA VAL A 692 -11.06 -21.87 0.25
C VAL A 692 -9.58 -22.20 0.20
N HIS A 693 -9.17 -22.92 -0.85
CA HIS A 693 -7.77 -23.18 -1.18
C HIS A 693 -7.50 -22.72 -2.61
N ILE A 694 -6.54 -21.81 -2.77
CA ILE A 694 -6.16 -21.25 -4.07
C ILE A 694 -4.75 -21.69 -4.46
N TRP A 695 -3.74 -21.35 -3.64
CA TRP A 695 -2.32 -21.37 -4.00
C TRP A 695 -1.55 -22.53 -3.42
#